data_AF-A0A5E9BC52-F1
#
_entry.id   AF-A0A5E9BC52-F1
#
_cell.length_a   1.000
_cell.length_b   1.000
_cell.length_c   1.000
_cell.angle_alpha   90.00
_cell.angle_beta   90.00
_cell.angle_gamma   90.00
#
_symmetry.space_group_name_H-M   'P 1'
#
loop_
_entity.id
_entity.type
_entity.pdbx_description
1 polymer ?
#
loop_
_entity_poly.entity_id
_entity_poly.type
_entity_poly.pdbx_seq_one_letter_code
_entity_poly.pdbx_strand_id
1 'polypeptide(L)'
;MSRKAGNPNKLNSGQIQVGRGRWITSNLLTKVRRGLVGYDMFISYARRDASAYADTLAKKLHQRYACFIDLKEAAVGSPLADTIQDALDLSRTLVLVCSEGATSSRYVSAEVAYFLTTGRPIIAIDIDDVLDRSPWSILRKRIFVDDTSEALTSGHPSGIVLDSIKTSFTITRRAVTRRRAAIAAAAIALILVGGAMLALNESRNANRIAALQGQLAAQQTASRKANVLVAVGERLVEADPTKAIEFALASARYSPEQAAVSLIRRALLGMPQFQAVKVEDRPSHDKVEVLSEDFRGVNRIFLVHGGSVAIVYHADGGLTSWEIANGKLAGTISSNPKPVIRTVLVESSETKLFALFEGGKLNSIQVHSDGSLTVTDVPGVFRELAGDMAQTQAVAWSQDGTVRDLARGRDVRKVAFDPQGDAAATLYAGGQALAVLSPAGEVQLIDLLDGKVSKFKVDGLGNGEIDRSKSVRSSITFLPAATALIVSVQDDYQLHVVVIDATTGKAVWTDKESYAALGVDAERSRFGLLSGAVTQYDVRRIDGELKVNQSDKWDVLPRGDDAGEPQGLVYGPFGRYVATLSAPIMTFVGPPPATAVLWYANPYSDTRAGDLHRGKVFAPRNPAVLNAAFDRRGEWLATFSIDGWLRIWNVFPEPLVTVRQKVQDYFAGYYHASASARLLLDDDTLDPKTFIGRASELFHERLTEAELQELDAALDRNESISAIASAALIPVPGSAALQNDGDADQRPGYFYPLPSGFNKENGLYDPVEGNTALSELVEDISINQLRDRAEILRRYAQAIRQDPLLLSGMQQKYIWESLQSSGQRQRTALVLAALSGMNSFLPMLQQVITTTSDFNTGELAKWSHDFLVDEGRSLTVGDFAPTDVDMGDWPLVAVPKTIRKSKDWQQTMLYPWSDQLRSTVVENYAAAGVATPVSRLALVAILTGGFGPLGKLQFAMCLKDAGALDAALSWGMLLTKDSKALSEVAPGSLENLIGYVLYLKKDEKQSIVWFEKAAASGRDDGWPERNIANAMIDLGQVLEAQAFLEEAYKKALARYGGKGVGSQHELAGFANALAWYLSAQKLQPSVADLEEAERLARLADKLEANEPGILDTLAMVLASQGKYRDAIDVERRAIQLVSSNSERSAYQNKIDTWNKNLPPK
;
A
#
# COMPACT_ATOMS: atom_id res chain seq x y z
N MET A 1 -15.98 83.32 -23.89
CA MET A 1 -17.43 83.56 -23.82
C MET A 1 -18.05 82.35 -23.11
N SER A 2 -18.28 82.36 -21.78
CA SER A 2 -19.46 82.89 -21.05
C SER A 2 -20.74 82.07 -21.29
N ARG A 3 -21.57 81.61 -20.33
CA ARG A 3 -21.63 81.57 -18.86
C ARG A 3 -22.99 80.89 -18.49
N LYS A 4 -23.06 80.23 -17.31
CA LYS A 4 -24.15 80.25 -16.27
C LYS A 4 -25.59 79.81 -16.66
N ALA A 5 -26.53 79.41 -15.79
CA ALA A 5 -26.75 79.24 -14.33
C ALA A 5 -27.82 78.12 -14.17
N GLY A 6 -28.01 77.39 -13.06
CA GLY A 6 -28.55 77.82 -11.75
C GLY A 6 -29.11 76.62 -10.95
N ASN A 7 -29.17 76.76 -9.61
CA ASN A 7 -29.46 75.77 -8.52
C ASN A 7 -30.89 76.03 -7.94
N PRO A 8 -31.67 75.14 -7.24
CA PRO A 8 -31.37 74.64 -5.85
C PRO A 8 -32.05 73.32 -5.30
N ASN A 9 -31.58 72.87 -4.12
CA ASN A 9 -32.23 72.13 -2.97
C ASN A 9 -32.75 70.66 -3.15
N LYS A 10 -32.42 69.61 -2.34
CA LYS A 10 -32.27 69.27 -0.89
C LYS A 10 -33.41 68.32 -0.40
N LEU A 11 -33.13 67.04 -0.14
CA LEU A 11 -33.43 66.26 1.10
C LEU A 11 -33.25 64.72 0.94
N ASN A 12 -32.67 64.12 2.00
CA ASN A 12 -32.70 62.73 2.48
C ASN A 12 -31.83 61.58 1.90
N SER A 13 -31.21 60.88 2.88
CA SER A 13 -30.78 59.47 3.00
C SER A 13 -29.57 58.92 2.21
N GLY A 14 -28.59 58.36 2.95
CA GLY A 14 -27.51 57.43 2.53
C GLY A 14 -26.35 58.05 1.74
N GLN A 15 -25.11 58.29 2.23
CA GLN A 15 -24.12 57.39 2.86
C GLN A 15 -24.00 56.06 2.08
N ILE A 16 -22.91 55.66 1.41
CA ILE A 16 -21.46 55.92 1.58
C ILE A 16 -20.73 55.83 0.22
N GLN A 17 -19.74 56.72 0.01
CA GLN A 17 -18.76 56.69 -1.08
C GLN A 17 -17.65 55.65 -0.80
N VAL A 18 -17.24 54.90 -1.82
CA VAL A 18 -16.00 54.10 -1.82
C VAL A 18 -14.88 54.93 -2.44
N GLY A 19 -13.82 55.21 -1.66
CA GLY A 19 -12.61 55.87 -2.15
C GLY A 19 -11.41 55.68 -1.20
N ARG A 20 -10.24 55.43 -1.82
CA ARG A 20 -8.85 55.41 -1.28
C ARG A 20 -8.37 54.13 -0.59
N GLY A 21 -7.45 53.43 -1.26
CA GLY A 21 -6.70 52.30 -0.70
C GLY A 21 -5.40 51.96 -1.46
N ARG A 22 -4.56 52.94 -1.83
CA ARG A 22 -3.28 52.65 -2.52
C ARG A 22 -2.02 53.42 -2.03
N TRP A 23 -2.05 54.02 -0.84
CA TRP A 23 -0.93 54.85 -0.33
C TRP A 23 -0.20 54.31 0.93
N ILE A 24 -0.50 53.08 1.38
CA ILE A 24 0.05 52.55 2.67
C ILE A 24 1.18 51.52 2.49
N THR A 25 1.35 50.89 1.33
CA THR A 25 2.28 49.74 1.20
C THR A 25 3.75 50.09 0.90
N SER A 26 4.09 51.28 0.39
CA SER A 26 5.48 51.64 0.06
C SER A 26 6.34 52.07 1.25
N ASN A 27 5.74 52.59 2.33
CA ASN A 27 6.47 53.06 3.50
C ASN A 27 6.91 51.94 4.48
N LEU A 28 6.30 50.75 4.40
CA LEU A 28 6.64 49.63 5.27
C LEU A 28 7.84 48.83 4.73
N LEU A 29 7.87 48.56 3.42
CA LEU A 29 8.97 47.86 2.73
C LEU A 29 10.31 48.63 2.82
N THR A 30 10.27 49.95 2.73
CA THR A 30 11.47 50.80 2.85
C THR A 30 12.03 50.80 4.28
N LYS A 31 11.17 50.67 5.30
CA LYS A 31 11.60 50.56 6.71
C LYS A 31 12.20 49.18 7.03
N VAL A 32 11.71 48.11 6.39
CA VAL A 32 12.25 46.75 6.55
C VAL A 32 13.60 46.62 5.83
N ARG A 33 13.74 47.17 4.61
CA ARG A 33 15.01 47.15 3.85
C ARG A 33 16.15 47.88 4.58
N ARG A 34 15.86 49.00 5.27
CA ARG A 34 16.82 49.73 6.13
C ARG A 34 17.32 48.92 7.34
N GLY A 35 16.58 47.90 7.77
CA GLY A 35 16.96 47.03 8.89
C GLY A 35 18.03 46.00 8.55
N LEU A 36 18.07 45.56 7.28
CA LEU A 36 18.85 44.42 6.84
C LEU A 36 20.08 44.78 5.97
N VAL A 37 20.09 45.93 5.26
CA VAL A 37 21.13 46.26 4.25
C VAL A 37 21.53 47.75 4.25
N GLY A 38 21.70 48.39 5.42
CA GLY A 38 22.03 49.83 5.51
C GLY A 38 23.47 50.12 5.95
N TYR A 39 24.05 51.25 5.51
CA TYR A 39 25.35 51.74 5.96
C TYR A 39 25.30 52.24 7.41
N ASP A 40 26.36 52.02 8.17
CA ASP A 40 26.47 52.57 9.51
C ASP A 40 26.82 54.06 9.47
N MET A 41 27.60 54.50 8.49
CA MET A 41 28.00 55.90 8.34
C MET A 41 28.17 56.34 6.89
N PHE A 42 27.80 57.59 6.63
CA PHE A 42 28.14 58.35 5.42
C PHE A 42 29.24 59.35 5.78
N ILE A 43 30.35 59.38 5.03
CA ILE A 43 31.45 60.34 5.28
C ILE A 43 31.39 61.47 4.25
N SER A 44 31.04 62.67 4.71
CA SER A 44 30.95 63.90 3.91
C SER A 44 32.20 64.76 4.11
N TYR A 45 32.83 65.17 3.01
CA TYR A 45 34.09 65.93 3.01
C TYR A 45 34.26 66.72 1.71
N ALA A 46 35.08 67.76 1.73
CA ALA A 46 35.47 68.47 0.51
C ALA A 46 36.62 67.77 -0.19
N ARG A 47 36.45 67.49 -1.49
CA ARG A 47 37.50 66.87 -2.29
C ARG A 47 38.76 67.74 -2.43
N ARG A 48 38.60 69.06 -2.33
CA ARG A 48 39.66 70.06 -2.53
C ARG A 48 40.83 69.91 -1.56
N ASP A 49 40.54 69.57 -0.30
CA ASP A 49 41.51 69.64 0.79
C ASP A 49 41.43 68.45 1.77
N ALA A 50 40.33 67.67 1.79
CA ALA A 50 40.13 66.60 2.75
C ALA A 50 40.11 65.17 2.14
N SER A 51 40.44 65.00 0.85
CA SER A 51 40.34 63.69 0.17
C SER A 51 41.20 62.59 0.79
N ALA A 52 42.49 62.86 1.04
CA ALA A 52 43.40 61.88 1.63
C ALA A 52 42.99 61.52 3.06
N TYR A 53 42.57 62.52 3.84
CA TYR A 53 42.09 62.35 5.21
C TYR A 53 40.83 61.47 5.26
N ALA A 54 39.83 61.77 4.43
CA ALA A 54 38.58 61.02 4.38
C ALA A 54 38.77 59.56 3.94
N ASP A 55 39.68 59.29 2.98
CA ASP A 55 40.00 57.92 2.55
C ASP A 55 40.65 57.10 3.67
N THR A 56 41.62 57.69 4.38
CA THR A 56 42.27 57.03 5.52
C THR A 56 41.29 56.81 6.67
N LEU A 57 40.42 57.78 6.95
CA LEU A 57 39.36 57.66 7.94
C LEU A 57 38.41 56.52 7.60
N ALA A 58 37.93 56.45 6.36
CA ALA A 58 37.06 55.39 5.87
C ALA A 58 37.73 54.02 6.01
N LYS A 59 38.98 53.85 5.55
CA LYS A 59 39.74 52.59 5.66
C LYS A 59 39.86 52.10 7.10
N LYS A 60 40.16 52.99 8.04
CA LYS A 60 40.30 52.64 9.47
C LYS A 60 38.95 52.27 10.11
N LEU A 61 37.84 52.89 9.69
CA LEU A 61 36.50 52.59 10.20
C LEU A 61 35.88 51.34 9.55
N HIS A 62 36.23 51.03 8.29
CA HIS A 62 35.71 49.88 7.53
C HIS A 62 36.03 48.53 8.17
N GLN A 63 37.05 48.46 9.04
CA GLN A 63 37.37 47.26 9.82
C GLN A 63 36.21 46.80 10.74
N ARG A 64 35.27 47.70 11.07
CA ARG A 64 34.18 47.40 12.02
C ARG A 64 32.80 47.96 11.63
N TYR A 65 32.73 48.90 10.69
CA TYR A 65 31.50 49.59 10.31
C TYR A 65 31.35 49.65 8.79
N ALA A 66 30.11 49.54 8.30
CA ALA A 66 29.82 49.79 6.88
C ALA A 66 29.85 51.30 6.62
N CYS A 67 30.87 51.78 5.90
CA CYS A 67 31.08 53.20 5.63
C CYS A 67 30.90 53.47 4.13
N PHE A 68 30.08 54.45 3.76
CA PHE A 68 29.96 54.92 2.37
C PHE A 68 30.84 56.15 2.15
N ILE A 69 31.61 56.14 1.06
CA ILE A 69 32.41 57.28 0.57
C ILE A 69 32.22 57.47 -0.95
N ASP A 70 31.86 58.68 -1.35
CA ASP A 70 31.40 59.04 -2.71
C ASP A 70 32.36 58.62 -3.85
N LEU A 71 33.68 58.65 -3.62
CA LEU A 71 34.67 58.40 -4.67
C LEU A 71 34.90 56.92 -5.05
N LYS A 72 34.41 55.95 -4.28
CA LYS A 72 34.73 54.52 -4.48
C LYS A 72 33.56 53.62 -4.81
N GLU A 73 32.34 54.01 -4.44
CA GLU A 73 31.18 53.10 -4.48
C GLU A 73 30.14 53.45 -5.56
N ALA A 74 30.26 54.60 -6.23
CA ALA A 74 29.43 54.93 -7.38
C ALA A 74 29.95 54.20 -8.64
N ALA A 75 29.16 53.28 -9.18
CA ALA A 75 29.48 52.60 -10.44
C ALA A 75 29.59 53.62 -11.59
N VAL A 76 30.58 53.44 -12.47
CA VAL A 76 30.78 54.30 -13.64
C VAL A 76 29.51 54.25 -14.52
N GLY A 77 28.72 55.31 -14.52
CA GLY A 77 27.51 55.46 -15.35
C GLY A 77 26.19 55.64 -14.60
N SER A 78 26.12 55.51 -13.27
CA SER A 78 24.90 55.86 -12.52
C SER A 78 24.76 57.37 -12.33
N PRO A 79 23.52 57.94 -12.34
CA PRO A 79 23.31 59.34 -11.99
C PRO A 79 23.82 59.57 -10.57
N LEU A 80 24.93 60.31 -10.45
CA LEU A 80 25.65 60.53 -9.19
C LEU A 80 24.72 61.05 -8.06
N ALA A 81 23.68 61.81 -8.43
CA ALA A 81 22.70 62.34 -7.49
C ALA A 81 21.87 61.26 -6.78
N ASP A 82 21.42 60.23 -7.49
CA ASP A 82 20.52 59.21 -6.94
C ASP A 82 21.27 58.25 -6.01
N THR A 83 22.49 57.84 -6.39
CA THR A 83 23.33 56.96 -5.58
C THR A 83 23.75 57.61 -4.26
N ILE A 84 24.11 58.90 -4.29
CA ILE A 84 24.45 59.65 -3.07
C ILE A 84 23.22 59.81 -2.18
N GLN A 85 22.06 60.12 -2.75
CA GLN A 85 20.83 60.29 -1.98
C GLN A 85 20.37 58.97 -1.34
N ASP A 86 20.45 57.85 -2.06
CA ASP A 86 20.18 56.51 -1.52
C ASP A 86 21.15 56.15 -0.39
N ALA A 87 22.44 56.43 -0.57
CA ALA A 87 23.44 56.19 0.47
C ALA A 87 23.19 57.06 1.72
N LEU A 88 22.81 58.33 1.55
CA LEU A 88 22.37 59.20 2.65
C LEU A 88 21.11 58.66 3.32
N ASP A 89 20.17 58.09 2.57
CA ASP A 89 18.93 57.49 3.11
C ASP A 89 19.17 56.20 3.89
N LEU A 90 20.15 55.41 3.47
CA LEU A 90 20.52 54.15 4.10
C LEU A 90 21.47 54.34 5.29
N SER A 91 22.19 55.46 5.36
CA SER A 91 23.19 55.71 6.40
C SER A 91 22.57 56.12 7.74
N ARG A 92 23.06 55.56 8.84
CA ARG A 92 22.54 55.85 10.19
C ARG A 92 23.09 57.14 10.79
N THR A 93 24.33 57.48 10.46
CA THR A 93 25.05 58.64 10.97
C THR A 93 25.79 59.33 9.83
N LEU A 94 25.87 60.66 9.85
CA LEU A 94 26.75 61.43 8.98
C LEU A 94 28.02 61.78 9.74
N VAL A 95 29.19 61.51 9.16
CA VAL A 95 30.48 62.01 9.64
C VAL A 95 30.90 63.14 8.71
N LEU A 96 30.99 64.36 9.23
CA LEU A 96 31.37 65.55 8.48
C LEU A 96 32.83 65.89 8.78
N VAL A 97 33.71 65.87 7.78
CA VAL A 97 35.06 66.42 7.90
C VAL A 97 34.99 67.92 7.62
N CYS A 98 34.98 68.75 8.67
CA CYS A 98 34.77 70.19 8.61
C CYS A 98 36.10 70.93 8.42
N SER A 99 36.61 70.93 7.19
CA SER A 99 37.78 71.71 6.75
C SER A 99 37.37 73.00 6.03
N GLU A 100 38.33 73.90 5.74
CA GLU A 100 38.05 75.15 5.00
C GLU A 100 37.44 74.90 3.60
N GLY A 101 37.83 73.83 2.92
CA GLY A 101 37.21 73.42 1.67
C GLY A 101 35.78 72.93 1.85
N ALA A 102 35.42 72.36 3.01
CA ALA A 102 34.07 71.90 3.30
C ALA A 102 33.10 73.08 3.37
N THR A 103 33.47 74.18 4.04
CA THR A 103 32.61 75.37 4.21
C THR A 103 32.20 76.02 2.88
N SER A 104 33.01 75.85 1.83
CA SER A 104 32.77 76.35 0.47
C SER A 104 32.22 75.29 -0.50
N SER A 105 32.05 74.03 -0.06
CA SER A 105 31.58 72.94 -0.91
C SER A 105 30.05 72.85 -0.96
N ARG A 106 29.46 73.18 -2.13
CA ARG A 106 28.01 73.05 -2.35
C ARG A 106 27.46 71.64 -2.10
N TYR A 107 28.27 70.60 -2.33
CA TYR A 107 27.88 69.21 -2.15
C TYR A 107 27.79 68.85 -0.67
N VAL A 108 28.83 69.22 0.11
CA VAL A 108 28.83 69.01 1.57
C VAL A 108 27.68 69.79 2.21
N SER A 109 27.41 71.03 1.77
CA SER A 109 26.26 71.80 2.24
C SER A 109 24.93 71.10 1.97
N ALA A 110 24.73 70.53 0.78
CA ALA A 110 23.52 69.80 0.44
C ALA A 110 23.35 68.52 1.29
N GLU A 111 24.42 67.76 1.48
CA GLU A 111 24.43 66.53 2.29
C GLU A 111 24.13 66.81 3.76
N VAL A 112 24.78 67.83 4.35
CA VAL A 112 24.53 68.24 5.75
C VAL A 112 23.12 68.78 5.92
N ALA A 113 22.63 69.61 5.00
CA ALA A 113 21.26 70.11 5.03
C ALA A 113 20.25 68.96 4.96
N TYR A 114 20.47 68.01 4.06
CA TYR A 114 19.64 66.81 3.94
C TYR A 114 19.64 65.99 5.23
N PHE A 115 20.81 65.70 5.79
CA PHE A 115 20.89 64.88 6.98
C PHE A 115 20.30 65.57 8.22
N LEU A 116 20.38 66.90 8.30
CA LEU A 116 19.72 67.69 9.34
C LEU A 116 18.20 67.55 9.31
N THR A 117 17.56 67.51 8.12
CA THR A 117 16.10 67.30 8.03
C THR A 117 15.69 65.92 8.53
N THR A 118 16.58 64.92 8.43
CA THR A 118 16.30 63.56 8.89
C THR A 118 16.36 63.40 10.41
N GLY A 119 16.93 64.38 11.13
CA GLY A 119 17.12 64.33 12.59
C GLY A 119 18.13 63.27 13.06
N ARG A 120 18.83 62.58 12.14
CA ARG A 120 19.84 61.58 12.46
C ARG A 120 21.13 62.23 12.98
N PRO A 121 21.97 61.48 13.74
CA PRO A 121 23.20 62.03 14.31
C PRO A 121 24.18 62.49 13.23
N ILE A 122 24.80 63.64 13.47
CA ILE A 122 25.93 64.15 12.69
C ILE A 122 27.10 64.28 13.66
N ILE A 123 28.24 63.68 13.31
CA ILE A 123 29.50 63.81 14.03
C ILE A 123 30.40 64.71 13.19
N ALA A 124 30.65 65.92 13.66
CA ALA A 124 31.56 66.84 12.98
C ALA A 124 32.99 66.60 13.47
N ILE A 125 33.93 66.44 12.55
CA ILE A 125 35.36 66.49 12.82
C ILE A 125 35.81 67.91 12.48
N ASP A 126 36.09 68.70 13.51
CA ASP A 126 36.42 70.10 13.41
C ASP A 126 37.93 70.26 13.20
N ILE A 127 38.35 70.74 12.03
CA ILE A 127 39.77 70.96 11.74
C ILE A 127 40.10 72.41 12.08
N ASP A 128 40.96 72.64 13.09
CA ASP A 128 41.39 73.99 13.52
C ASP A 128 40.23 75.01 13.71
N ASP A 129 39.20 74.59 14.46
CA ASP A 129 38.04 75.44 14.81
C ASP A 129 37.31 76.03 13.59
N VAL A 130 37.35 75.35 12.44
CA VAL A 130 36.62 75.75 11.23
C VAL A 130 35.11 75.65 11.43
N LEU A 131 34.63 74.74 12.28
CA LEU A 131 33.21 74.55 12.53
C LEU A 131 32.53 75.83 13.06
N ASP A 132 33.22 76.60 13.91
CA ASP A 132 32.72 77.88 14.43
C ASP A 132 32.50 78.93 13.36
N ARG A 133 33.34 78.90 12.32
CA ARG A 133 33.33 79.83 11.19
C ARG A 133 32.50 79.31 10.02
N SER A 134 32.07 78.04 10.08
CA SER A 134 31.26 77.39 9.06
C SER A 134 29.77 77.77 9.16
N PRO A 135 28.98 77.56 8.08
CA PRO A 135 27.52 77.63 8.13
C PRO A 135 26.87 76.63 9.10
N TRP A 136 27.63 75.65 9.60
CA TRP A 136 27.16 74.58 10.47
C TRP A 136 27.61 74.73 11.92
N SER A 137 27.96 75.93 12.37
CA SER A 137 28.31 76.22 13.78
C SER A 137 27.26 75.72 14.79
N ILE A 138 26.00 75.56 14.36
CA ILE A 138 24.95 74.89 15.15
C ILE A 138 25.32 73.47 15.60
N LEU A 139 26.21 72.78 14.87
CA LEU A 139 26.71 71.45 15.21
C LEU A 139 27.67 71.45 16.40
N ARG A 140 28.19 72.61 16.85
CA ARG A 140 28.91 72.72 18.15
C ARG A 140 28.05 72.30 19.34
N LYS A 141 26.72 72.41 19.20
CA LYS A 141 25.76 71.91 20.20
C LYS A 141 25.50 70.40 20.08
N ARG A 142 26.16 69.72 19.13
CA ARG A 142 26.08 68.27 18.91
C ARG A 142 27.45 67.63 19.19
N ILE A 143 27.58 66.34 18.89
CA ILE A 143 28.84 65.61 19.05
C ILE A 143 29.80 66.09 17.96
N PHE A 144 30.91 66.69 18.38
CA PHE A 144 32.03 67.02 17.50
C PHE A 144 33.34 66.55 18.11
N VAL A 145 34.38 66.48 17.29
CA VAL A 145 35.73 66.09 17.69
C VAL A 145 36.72 66.99 16.99
N ASP A 146 37.63 67.61 17.73
CA ASP A 146 38.67 68.45 17.16
C ASP A 146 39.81 67.60 16.57
N ASP A 147 40.34 68.03 15.43
CA ASP A 147 41.58 67.54 14.84
C ASP A 147 42.37 68.71 14.25
N THR A 148 43.62 68.49 13.84
CA THR A 148 44.51 69.58 13.41
C THR A 148 44.64 69.71 11.89
N SER A 149 44.99 70.90 11.38
CA SER A 149 45.37 71.04 9.97
C SER A 149 46.58 70.19 9.57
N GLU A 150 47.45 69.85 10.51
CA GLU A 150 48.56 68.91 10.28
C GLU A 150 48.04 67.49 10.01
N ALA A 151 47.04 67.02 10.77
CA ALA A 151 46.37 65.75 10.52
C ALA A 151 45.65 65.74 9.16
N LEU A 152 44.99 66.86 8.81
CA LEU A 152 44.36 67.04 7.50
C LEU A 152 45.39 66.97 6.36
N THR A 153 46.49 67.70 6.47
CA THR A 153 47.54 67.80 5.43
C THR A 153 48.31 66.49 5.28
N SER A 154 48.59 65.79 6.38
CA SER A 154 49.21 64.47 6.35
C SER A 154 48.26 63.37 5.87
N GLY A 155 46.95 63.64 5.81
CA GLY A 155 45.92 62.66 5.43
C GLY A 155 45.67 61.58 6.49
N HIS A 156 46.12 61.79 7.73
CA HIS A 156 46.04 60.81 8.81
C HIS A 156 45.19 61.36 9.98
N PRO A 157 43.94 60.90 10.15
CA PRO A 157 43.13 61.29 11.31
C PRO A 157 43.83 60.90 12.61
N SER A 158 43.80 61.80 13.59
CA SER A 158 44.39 61.54 14.91
C SER A 158 43.70 60.37 15.61
N GLY A 159 44.40 59.74 16.56
CA GLY A 159 43.82 58.65 17.36
C GLY A 159 42.55 59.08 18.11
N ILE A 160 42.52 60.35 18.55
CA ILE A 160 41.38 60.97 19.26
C ILE A 160 40.13 60.96 18.39
N VAL A 161 40.24 61.31 17.10
CA VAL A 161 39.12 61.24 16.15
C VAL A 161 38.55 59.83 16.04
N LEU A 162 39.41 58.83 15.85
CA LEU A 162 38.98 57.45 15.67
C LEU A 162 38.29 56.89 16.93
N ASP A 163 38.85 57.18 18.10
CA ASP A 163 38.32 56.68 19.36
C ASP A 163 37.02 57.41 19.76
N SER A 164 36.92 58.70 19.44
CA SER A 164 35.70 59.49 19.67
C SER A 164 34.55 59.02 18.77
N ILE A 165 34.82 58.70 17.49
CA ILE A 165 33.81 58.11 16.58
C ILE A 165 33.37 56.74 17.10
N LYS A 166 34.31 55.84 17.46
CA LYS A 166 33.98 54.52 18.02
C LYS A 166 33.16 54.62 19.31
N THR A 167 33.51 55.55 20.20
CA THR A 167 32.82 55.78 21.47
C THR A 167 31.40 56.29 21.23
N SER A 168 31.25 57.28 20.34
CA SER A 168 29.95 57.83 19.95
C SER A 168 29.01 56.75 19.38
N PHE A 169 29.54 55.83 18.57
CA PHE A 169 28.77 54.68 18.08
C PHE A 169 28.43 53.65 19.16
N THR A 170 29.32 53.39 20.12
CA THR A 170 29.07 52.44 21.22
C THR A 170 27.96 52.94 22.15
N ILE A 171 27.95 54.25 22.43
CA ILE A 171 26.90 54.91 23.21
C ILE A 171 25.57 54.88 22.44
N THR A 172 25.59 55.19 21.14
CA THR A 172 24.39 55.19 20.28
C THR A 172 23.80 53.80 20.11
N ARG A 173 24.63 52.75 20.01
CA ARG A 173 24.17 51.35 19.88
C ARG A 173 23.54 50.84 21.18
N ARG A 174 24.10 51.16 22.36
CA ARG A 174 23.50 50.79 23.66
C ARG A 174 22.20 51.55 23.93
N ALA A 175 22.09 52.82 23.53
CA ALA A 175 20.85 53.58 23.65
C ALA A 175 19.76 53.08 22.70
N VAL A 176 20.08 52.73 21.45
CA VAL A 176 19.11 52.22 20.47
C VAL A 176 18.69 50.78 20.77
N THR A 177 19.58 49.90 21.26
CA THR A 177 19.19 48.55 21.67
C THR A 177 18.32 48.57 22.94
N ARG A 178 18.59 49.47 23.89
CA ARG A 178 17.71 49.66 25.07
C ARG A 178 16.39 50.34 24.70
N ARG A 179 16.37 51.30 23.77
CA ARG A 179 15.13 51.92 23.27
C ARG A 179 14.32 50.95 22.41
N ARG A 180 14.95 50.02 21.69
CA ARG A 180 14.26 48.93 20.96
C ARG A 180 13.77 47.82 21.88
N ALA A 181 14.52 47.46 22.92
CA ALA A 181 14.03 46.54 23.95
C ALA A 181 12.89 47.18 24.78
N ALA A 182 12.98 48.48 25.09
CA ALA A 182 11.93 49.21 25.80
C ALA A 182 10.73 49.56 24.91
N ILE A 183 10.90 49.84 23.62
CA ILE A 183 9.80 50.04 22.66
C ILE A 183 9.19 48.69 22.27
N ALA A 184 9.96 47.60 22.17
CA ALA A 184 9.39 46.26 22.01
C ALA A 184 8.64 45.84 23.28
N ALA A 185 9.19 46.08 24.47
CA ALA A 185 8.51 45.80 25.74
C ALA A 185 7.33 46.73 25.99
N ALA A 186 7.38 48.00 25.58
CA ALA A 186 6.27 48.95 25.70
C ALA A 186 5.24 48.78 24.58
N ALA A 187 5.62 48.35 23.38
CA ALA A 187 4.68 47.95 22.33
C ALA A 187 4.02 46.63 22.70
N ILE A 188 4.76 45.66 23.25
CA ILE A 188 4.18 44.45 23.85
C ILE A 188 3.29 44.84 25.02
N ALA A 189 3.69 45.75 25.91
CA ALA A 189 2.85 46.19 27.03
C ALA A 189 1.65 47.03 26.60
N LEU A 190 1.73 47.86 25.55
CA LEU A 190 0.59 48.60 24.98
C LEU A 190 -0.29 47.71 24.11
N ILE A 191 0.25 46.67 23.47
CA ILE A 191 -0.50 45.60 22.81
C ILE A 191 -1.15 44.70 23.87
N LEU A 192 -0.54 44.51 25.04
CA LEU A 192 -1.10 43.75 26.15
C LEU A 192 -2.10 44.56 26.96
N VAL A 193 -1.94 45.88 27.12
CA VAL A 193 -2.86 46.77 27.83
C VAL A 193 -3.99 47.24 26.91
N GLY A 194 -3.67 47.61 25.68
CA GLY A 194 -4.65 47.85 24.62
C GLY A 194 -5.37 46.56 24.22
N GLY A 195 -4.66 45.43 24.20
CA GLY A 195 -5.22 44.09 24.06
C GLY A 195 -5.96 43.61 25.29
N ALA A 196 -5.66 44.07 26.51
CA ALA A 196 -6.46 43.76 27.70
C ALA A 196 -7.71 44.64 27.78
N MET A 197 -7.65 45.91 27.38
CA MET A 197 -8.84 46.78 27.32
C MET A 197 -9.73 46.45 26.12
N LEU A 198 -9.15 46.10 24.97
CA LEU A 198 -9.86 45.46 23.88
C LEU A 198 -10.35 44.08 24.32
N ALA A 199 -9.55 43.20 24.93
CA ALA A 199 -10.01 41.90 25.46
C ALA A 199 -10.97 41.99 26.64
N LEU A 200 -11.16 43.12 27.32
CA LEU A 200 -12.23 43.29 28.33
C LEU A 200 -13.53 43.75 27.67
N ASN A 201 -13.45 44.58 26.62
CA ASN A 201 -14.62 44.99 25.83
C ASN A 201 -15.03 43.91 24.81
N GLU A 202 -14.05 43.20 24.28
CA GLU A 202 -14.06 41.99 23.47
C GLU A 202 -14.16 40.75 24.36
N SER A 203 -13.97 40.77 25.68
CA SER A 203 -14.50 39.69 26.55
C SER A 203 -15.99 39.90 26.77
N ARG A 204 -16.51 41.13 26.80
CA ARG A 204 -17.97 41.33 26.83
C ARG A 204 -18.61 41.03 25.47
N ASN A 205 -17.99 41.47 24.38
CA ASN A 205 -18.43 41.18 23.02
C ASN A 205 -18.02 39.80 22.52
N ALA A 206 -16.93 39.18 22.99
CA ALA A 206 -16.55 37.78 22.75
C ALA A 206 -16.96 36.84 23.88
N ASN A 207 -17.64 37.26 24.94
CA ASN A 207 -18.51 36.33 25.66
C ASN A 207 -19.83 36.20 24.92
N ARG A 208 -20.29 37.25 24.20
CA ARG A 208 -21.42 37.12 23.24
C ARG A 208 -21.00 36.50 21.91
N ILE A 209 -19.84 36.86 21.37
CA ILE A 209 -19.25 36.33 20.14
C ILE A 209 -18.55 35.01 20.43
N ALA A 210 -18.08 34.63 21.63
CA ALA A 210 -17.66 33.25 21.98
C ALA A 210 -18.76 32.44 22.66
N ALA A 211 -19.92 33.00 23.00
CA ALA A 211 -21.14 32.21 23.14
C ALA A 211 -21.74 31.92 21.76
N LEU A 212 -21.75 32.89 20.83
CA LEU A 212 -22.18 32.68 19.45
C LEU A 212 -21.15 31.91 18.60
N GLN A 213 -19.85 32.12 18.76
CA GLN A 213 -18.73 31.31 18.25
C GLN A 213 -18.53 30.08 19.13
N GLY A 214 -19.00 30.03 20.36
CA GLY A 214 -19.06 28.79 21.14
C GLY A 214 -20.17 27.90 20.64
N GLN A 215 -21.31 28.47 20.25
CA GLN A 215 -22.38 27.77 19.55
C GLN A 215 -22.02 27.49 18.10
N LEU A 216 -21.41 28.42 17.35
CA LEU A 216 -20.93 28.19 15.98
C LEU A 216 -19.70 27.27 15.96
N ALA A 217 -18.80 27.30 16.94
CA ALA A 217 -17.72 26.34 17.07
C ALA A 217 -18.24 25.02 17.61
N ALA A 218 -19.21 24.96 18.52
CA ALA A 218 -19.84 23.69 18.89
C ALA A 218 -20.61 23.10 17.70
N GLN A 219 -21.26 23.94 16.88
CA GLN A 219 -21.99 23.52 15.68
C GLN A 219 -21.03 23.20 14.52
N GLN A 220 -19.91 23.91 14.38
CA GLN A 220 -18.85 23.61 13.41
C GLN A 220 -18.05 22.39 13.86
N THR A 221 -17.76 22.21 15.15
CA THR A 221 -17.12 21.01 15.70
C THR A 221 -18.07 19.84 15.56
N ALA A 222 -19.36 19.97 15.89
CA ALA A 222 -20.35 18.92 15.63
C ALA A 222 -20.48 18.60 14.13
N SER A 223 -20.46 19.60 13.26
CA SER A 223 -20.46 19.39 11.79
C SER A 223 -19.14 18.79 11.29
N ARG A 224 -18.00 19.13 11.91
CA ARG A 224 -16.68 18.60 11.55
C ARG A 224 -16.52 17.16 12.04
N LYS A 225 -17.00 16.85 13.24
CA LYS A 225 -17.13 15.48 13.75
C LYS A 225 -18.07 14.68 12.85
N ALA A 226 -19.25 15.21 12.50
CA ALA A 226 -20.17 14.59 11.56
C ALA A 226 -19.51 14.31 10.19
N ASN A 227 -18.79 15.28 9.62
CA ASN A 227 -18.10 15.15 8.34
C ASN A 227 -16.91 14.18 8.38
N VAL A 228 -16.17 14.14 9.48
CA VAL A 228 -15.08 13.16 9.67
C VAL A 228 -15.65 11.77 9.79
N LEU A 229 -16.72 11.58 10.57
CA LEU A 229 -17.39 10.29 10.70
C LEU A 229 -17.96 9.82 9.36
N VAL A 230 -18.52 10.73 8.56
CA VAL A 230 -18.91 10.42 7.18
C VAL A 230 -17.69 10.08 6.34
N ALA A 231 -16.61 10.83 6.39
CA ALA A 231 -15.41 10.55 5.58
C ALA A 231 -14.70 9.24 5.97
N VAL A 232 -14.73 8.86 7.25
CA VAL A 232 -14.24 7.57 7.75
C VAL A 232 -15.16 6.46 7.26
N GLY A 233 -16.47 6.63 7.42
CA GLY A 233 -17.44 5.67 6.90
C GLY A 233 -17.39 5.56 5.38
N GLU A 234 -17.14 6.63 4.62
CA GLU A 234 -16.96 6.62 3.16
C GLU A 234 -15.81 5.71 2.73
N ARG A 235 -14.73 5.66 3.51
CA ARG A 235 -13.58 4.77 3.25
C ARG A 235 -13.88 3.33 3.66
N LEU A 236 -14.78 3.16 4.63
CA LEU A 236 -15.22 1.85 5.10
C LEU A 236 -16.35 1.27 4.26
N VAL A 237 -17.04 2.06 3.44
CA VAL A 237 -18.16 1.61 2.59
C VAL A 237 -17.81 0.36 1.78
N GLU A 238 -16.60 0.29 1.25
CA GLU A 238 -16.14 -0.84 0.43
C GLU A 238 -15.47 -1.95 1.25
N ALA A 239 -14.92 -1.62 2.43
CA ALA A 239 -14.09 -2.51 3.24
C ALA A 239 -14.85 -3.19 4.39
N ASP A 240 -15.62 -2.40 5.15
CA ASP A 240 -16.51 -2.84 6.22
C ASP A 240 -17.77 -1.94 6.26
N PRO A 241 -18.72 -2.19 5.35
CA PRO A 241 -19.95 -1.42 5.23
C PRO A 241 -20.86 -1.47 6.46
N THR A 242 -20.77 -2.50 7.30
CA THR A 242 -21.49 -2.54 8.59
C THR A 242 -20.96 -1.42 9.48
N LYS A 243 -19.64 -1.35 9.65
CA LYS A 243 -18.99 -0.23 10.35
C LYS A 243 -19.26 1.10 9.67
N ALA A 244 -19.28 1.18 8.34
CA ALA A 244 -19.60 2.42 7.64
C ALA A 244 -21.00 2.95 7.97
N ILE A 245 -21.99 2.07 8.15
CA ILE A 245 -23.35 2.43 8.62
C ILE A 245 -23.29 2.92 10.06
N GLU A 246 -22.53 2.27 10.94
CA GLU A 246 -22.33 2.72 12.33
C GLU A 246 -21.71 4.11 12.40
N PHE A 247 -20.67 4.38 11.63
CA PHE A 247 -20.04 5.70 11.53
C PHE A 247 -21.00 6.75 10.96
N ALA A 248 -21.84 6.38 9.99
CA ALA A 248 -22.83 7.27 9.43
C ALA A 248 -23.99 7.57 10.41
N LEU A 249 -24.46 6.57 11.17
CA LEU A 249 -25.43 6.75 12.25
C LEU A 249 -24.85 7.56 13.41
N ALA A 250 -23.57 7.37 13.74
CA ALA A 250 -22.86 8.18 14.71
C ALA A 250 -22.75 9.63 14.25
N SER A 251 -22.41 9.87 12.97
CA SER A 251 -22.39 11.20 12.35
C SER A 251 -23.73 11.92 12.47
N ALA A 252 -24.81 11.20 12.19
CA ALA A 252 -26.18 11.71 12.23
C ALA A 252 -26.63 12.18 13.64
N ARG A 253 -25.98 11.72 14.72
CA ARG A 253 -26.19 12.21 16.10
C ARG A 253 -25.58 13.59 16.35
N TYR A 254 -24.53 13.96 15.64
CA TYR A 254 -23.85 15.26 15.79
C TYR A 254 -24.44 16.33 14.84
N SER A 255 -24.81 15.96 13.61
CA SER A 255 -25.56 16.82 12.69
C SER A 255 -26.30 15.96 11.66
N PRO A 256 -27.64 16.05 11.53
CA PRO A 256 -28.40 15.26 10.58
C PRO A 256 -28.19 15.78 9.15
N GLU A 257 -27.02 15.51 8.57
CA GLU A 257 -26.69 15.91 7.20
C GLU A 257 -27.06 14.83 6.18
N GLN A 258 -27.44 15.28 4.97
CA GLN A 258 -27.68 14.41 3.80
C GLN A 258 -26.49 13.48 3.51
N ALA A 259 -25.27 13.85 3.90
CA ALA A 259 -24.06 13.08 3.69
C ALA A 259 -24.06 11.77 4.50
N ALA A 260 -24.52 11.80 5.75
CA ALA A 260 -24.69 10.59 6.57
C ALA A 260 -25.76 9.66 5.98
N VAL A 261 -26.89 10.22 5.50
CA VAL A 261 -27.94 9.44 4.83
C VAL A 261 -27.43 8.82 3.53
N SER A 262 -26.68 9.57 2.71
CA SER A 262 -26.05 9.11 1.47
C SER A 262 -25.02 7.99 1.72
N LEU A 263 -24.27 8.12 2.82
CA LEU A 263 -23.29 7.14 3.24
C LEU A 263 -23.92 5.84 3.71
N ILE A 264 -24.95 5.89 4.58
CA ILE A 264 -25.74 4.71 4.97
C ILE A 264 -26.25 4.01 3.71
N ARG A 265 -26.74 4.79 2.74
CA ARG A 265 -27.23 4.27 1.46
C ARG A 265 -26.17 3.52 0.65
N ARG A 266 -24.93 4.04 0.60
CA ARG A 266 -23.81 3.43 -0.14
C ARG A 266 -23.18 2.25 0.61
N ALA A 267 -23.06 2.34 1.93
CA ALA A 267 -22.56 1.25 2.76
C ALA A 267 -23.47 0.03 2.67
N LEU A 268 -24.79 0.23 2.70
CA LEU A 268 -25.77 -0.83 2.43
C LEU A 268 -25.63 -1.47 1.03
N LEU A 269 -24.93 -0.84 0.08
CA LEU A 269 -24.62 -1.42 -1.23
C LEU A 269 -23.30 -2.23 -1.26
N GLY A 270 -22.39 -2.04 -0.29
CA GLY A 270 -21.04 -2.63 -0.27
C GLY A 270 -20.85 -3.91 0.56
N MET A 271 -21.86 -4.38 1.33
CA MET A 271 -21.72 -5.54 2.25
C MET A 271 -21.18 -6.81 1.58
N PRO A 272 -20.24 -7.55 2.21
CA PRO A 272 -19.54 -8.67 1.59
C PRO A 272 -20.54 -9.68 1.08
N GLN A 273 -20.40 -9.94 -0.21
CA GLN A 273 -21.41 -10.56 -1.01
C GLN A 273 -21.37 -12.09 -0.93
N PHE A 274 -20.46 -12.76 -0.22
CA PHE A 274 -20.41 -14.21 -0.35
C PHE A 274 -20.12 -15.00 0.92
N GLN A 275 -20.81 -16.13 1.04
CA GLN A 275 -20.63 -17.11 2.10
C GLN A 275 -19.92 -18.33 1.51
N ALA A 276 -18.79 -18.72 2.11
CA ALA A 276 -18.08 -19.93 1.73
C ALA A 276 -18.53 -21.08 2.63
N VAL A 277 -19.03 -22.16 2.03
CA VAL A 277 -19.43 -23.39 2.72
C VAL A 277 -18.49 -24.51 2.31
N LYS A 278 -17.73 -25.05 3.26
CA LYS A 278 -16.85 -26.18 3.03
C LYS A 278 -17.69 -27.45 2.91
N VAL A 279 -17.71 -28.08 1.74
CA VAL A 279 -18.51 -29.30 1.49
C VAL A 279 -17.68 -30.58 1.74
N GLU A 280 -16.34 -30.49 1.69
CA GLU A 280 -15.41 -31.61 1.99
C GLU A 280 -14.16 -31.13 2.76
N ASP A 281 -13.61 -31.99 3.63
CA ASP A 281 -12.26 -31.85 4.19
C ASP A 281 -11.35 -32.95 3.62
N ARG A 282 -10.55 -32.63 2.59
CA ARG A 282 -9.42 -33.49 2.21
C ARG A 282 -8.27 -33.22 3.19
N PRO A 283 -7.54 -34.26 3.63
CA PRO A 283 -6.73 -34.18 4.83
C PRO A 283 -5.67 -33.07 4.78
N SER A 284 -5.76 -32.13 5.71
CA SER A 284 -4.73 -32.03 6.75
C SER A 284 -5.40 -32.23 8.11
N HIS A 285 -5.37 -33.49 8.58
CA HIS A 285 -5.69 -34.01 9.92
C HIS A 285 -6.31 -33.01 10.93
N ASP A 286 -7.64 -32.99 11.07
CA ASP A 286 -8.36 -33.68 12.17
C ASP A 286 -9.84 -33.25 12.24
N LYS A 287 -10.71 -34.27 12.15
CA LYS A 287 -12.17 -34.33 12.42
C LYS A 287 -13.13 -33.45 11.58
N VAL A 288 -13.80 -34.07 10.59
CA VAL A 288 -15.02 -33.55 9.94
C VAL A 288 -16.03 -34.67 9.65
N GLU A 289 -17.32 -34.34 9.73
CA GLU A 289 -18.46 -35.20 9.38
C GLU A 289 -18.37 -35.68 7.92
N VAL A 290 -18.28 -36.99 7.74
CA VAL A 290 -17.81 -37.67 6.52
C VAL A 290 -18.94 -37.78 5.48
N LEU A 291 -18.76 -37.15 4.30
CA LEU A 291 -19.41 -37.56 3.04
C LEU A 291 -18.84 -38.90 2.57
N SER A 292 -19.54 -39.63 1.69
CA SER A 292 -19.14 -40.98 1.26
C SER A 292 -17.68 -41.03 0.76
N GLU A 293 -16.94 -42.12 1.07
CA GLU A 293 -15.56 -42.35 0.60
C GLU A 293 -15.43 -42.37 -0.94
N ASP A 294 -16.57 -42.45 -1.65
CA ASP A 294 -16.66 -42.56 -3.10
C ASP A 294 -16.97 -41.22 -3.82
N PHE A 295 -16.87 -40.07 -3.14
CA PHE A 295 -17.20 -38.76 -3.72
C PHE A 295 -16.43 -38.47 -5.04
N ARG A 296 -17.16 -38.30 -6.15
CA ARG A 296 -16.59 -38.09 -7.50
C ARG A 296 -16.76 -36.67 -8.07
N GLY A 297 -17.16 -35.69 -7.25
CA GLY A 297 -17.48 -34.33 -7.69
C GLY A 297 -18.98 -34.02 -7.62
N VAL A 298 -19.41 -32.88 -8.18
CA VAL A 298 -20.80 -32.41 -8.15
C VAL A 298 -21.39 -32.31 -9.55
N ASN A 299 -22.49 -33.02 -9.77
CA ASN A 299 -23.27 -33.00 -11.00
C ASN A 299 -24.17 -31.76 -11.11
N ARG A 300 -24.79 -31.33 -10.00
CA ARG A 300 -25.69 -30.17 -9.99
C ARG A 300 -25.84 -29.57 -8.60
N ILE A 301 -26.10 -28.27 -8.53
CA ILE A 301 -26.42 -27.56 -7.29
C ILE A 301 -27.81 -26.95 -7.45
N PHE A 302 -28.61 -27.00 -6.40
CA PHE A 302 -29.88 -26.29 -6.31
C PHE A 302 -29.84 -25.37 -5.09
N LEU A 303 -30.30 -24.13 -5.25
CA LEU A 303 -30.57 -23.23 -4.13
C LEU A 303 -32.09 -23.20 -3.90
N VAL A 304 -32.52 -23.57 -2.70
CA VAL A 304 -33.94 -23.65 -2.32
C VAL A 304 -34.20 -22.79 -1.08
N HIS A 305 -35.47 -22.59 -0.71
CA HIS A 305 -35.88 -21.71 0.40
C HIS A 305 -35.31 -20.28 0.29
N GLY A 306 -35.43 -19.65 -0.88
CA GLY A 306 -34.85 -18.33 -1.12
C GLY A 306 -33.32 -18.28 -0.98
N GLY A 307 -32.63 -19.42 -1.13
CA GLY A 307 -31.18 -19.51 -0.99
C GLY A 307 -30.68 -19.70 0.43
N SER A 308 -31.53 -20.10 1.39
CA SER A 308 -31.08 -20.49 2.74
C SER A 308 -30.56 -21.93 2.81
N VAL A 309 -30.90 -22.78 1.82
CA VAL A 309 -30.47 -24.17 1.75
C VAL A 309 -29.88 -24.48 0.37
N ALA A 310 -28.68 -25.06 0.32
CA ALA A 310 -28.07 -25.61 -0.89
C ALA A 310 -28.27 -27.13 -0.94
N ILE A 311 -28.80 -27.65 -2.03
CA ILE A 311 -28.82 -29.08 -2.31
C ILE A 311 -27.73 -29.38 -3.33
N VAL A 312 -26.82 -30.27 -2.96
CA VAL A 312 -25.69 -30.69 -3.79
C VAL A 312 -25.97 -32.11 -4.28
N TYR A 313 -26.12 -32.25 -5.59
CA TYR A 313 -26.22 -33.53 -6.28
C TYR A 313 -24.83 -33.96 -6.74
N HIS A 314 -24.32 -35.01 -6.11
CA HIS A 314 -22.98 -35.52 -6.28
C HIS A 314 -22.86 -36.40 -7.54
N ALA A 315 -21.66 -36.46 -8.11
CA ALA A 315 -21.35 -37.26 -9.29
C ALA A 315 -21.39 -38.77 -9.04
N ASP A 316 -21.26 -39.19 -7.78
CA ASP A 316 -21.46 -40.58 -7.34
C ASP A 316 -22.94 -40.96 -7.20
N GLY A 317 -23.86 -40.04 -7.50
CA GLY A 317 -25.29 -40.25 -7.38
C GLY A 317 -25.89 -39.89 -6.02
N GLY A 318 -25.10 -39.38 -5.06
CA GLY A 318 -25.58 -38.97 -3.75
C GLY A 318 -26.26 -37.60 -3.78
N LEU A 319 -27.06 -37.30 -2.74
CA LEU A 319 -27.63 -35.96 -2.51
C LEU A 319 -27.32 -35.51 -1.09
N THR A 320 -26.84 -34.28 -0.94
CA THR A 320 -26.72 -33.63 0.37
C THR A 320 -27.39 -32.28 0.38
N SER A 321 -27.86 -31.86 1.54
CA SER A 321 -28.40 -30.54 1.78
C SER A 321 -27.62 -29.82 2.87
N TRP A 322 -27.38 -28.54 2.64
CA TRP A 322 -26.55 -27.69 3.48
C TRP A 322 -27.33 -26.45 3.86
N GLU A 323 -27.41 -26.18 5.16
CA GLU A 323 -27.90 -24.89 5.65
C GLU A 323 -26.82 -23.85 5.35
N ILE A 324 -27.15 -22.87 4.53
CA ILE A 324 -26.17 -21.90 4.02
C ILE A 324 -25.67 -21.00 5.14
N ALA A 325 -26.59 -20.54 6.00
CA ALA A 325 -26.32 -19.57 7.06
C ALA A 325 -25.18 -19.99 8.01
N ASN A 326 -25.00 -21.28 8.27
CA ASN A 326 -23.96 -21.81 9.15
C ASN A 326 -23.04 -22.83 8.48
N GLY A 327 -23.27 -23.14 7.20
CA GLY A 327 -22.51 -24.14 6.44
C GLY A 327 -22.70 -25.57 6.95
N LYS A 328 -23.76 -25.85 7.72
CA LYS A 328 -23.98 -27.17 8.34
C LYS A 328 -24.63 -28.13 7.36
N LEU A 329 -24.11 -29.35 7.30
CA LEU A 329 -24.77 -30.47 6.62
C LEU A 329 -26.08 -30.80 7.36
N ALA A 330 -27.20 -30.61 6.66
CA ALA A 330 -28.54 -30.74 7.23
C ALA A 330 -29.22 -32.06 6.85
N GLY A 331 -28.85 -32.66 5.72
CA GLY A 331 -29.39 -33.94 5.27
C GLY A 331 -28.53 -34.62 4.22
N THR A 332 -28.59 -35.95 4.21
CA THR A 332 -27.85 -36.80 3.27
C THR A 332 -28.73 -37.95 2.78
N ILE A 333 -28.71 -38.20 1.48
CA ILE A 333 -29.27 -39.39 0.85
C ILE A 333 -28.12 -40.08 0.13
N SER A 334 -27.72 -41.25 0.66
CA SER A 334 -26.64 -42.06 0.09
C SER A 334 -27.03 -42.63 -1.27
N SER A 335 -26.06 -42.72 -2.18
CA SER A 335 -26.18 -43.34 -3.50
C SER A 335 -26.25 -44.88 -3.46
N ASN A 336 -26.00 -45.50 -2.30
CA ASN A 336 -25.91 -46.96 -2.20
C ASN A 336 -27.30 -47.57 -1.92
N PRO A 337 -27.84 -48.50 -2.75
CA PRO A 337 -27.15 -49.27 -3.81
C PRO A 337 -27.35 -48.80 -5.25
N LYS A 338 -28.06 -47.71 -5.51
CA LYS A 338 -28.36 -47.24 -6.88
C LYS A 338 -28.16 -45.72 -6.96
N PRO A 339 -27.26 -45.19 -7.80
CA PRO A 339 -27.01 -43.75 -7.90
C PRO A 339 -28.26 -43.01 -8.40
N VAL A 340 -28.46 -41.77 -7.93
CA VAL A 340 -29.40 -40.85 -8.58
C VAL A 340 -28.88 -40.58 -9.99
N ILE A 341 -29.72 -40.79 -11.00
CA ILE A 341 -29.41 -40.55 -12.42
C ILE A 341 -30.02 -39.24 -12.92
N ARG A 342 -31.11 -38.76 -12.30
CA ARG A 342 -31.72 -37.48 -12.65
C ARG A 342 -32.38 -36.81 -11.46
N THR A 343 -32.36 -35.49 -11.44
CA THR A 343 -33.02 -34.66 -10.43
C THR A 343 -33.83 -33.54 -11.09
N VAL A 344 -35.03 -33.31 -10.55
CA VAL A 344 -35.92 -32.23 -10.97
C VAL A 344 -36.48 -31.56 -9.72
N LEU A 345 -36.21 -30.25 -9.59
CA LEU A 345 -36.81 -29.42 -8.56
C LEU A 345 -38.19 -28.95 -9.03
N VAL A 346 -39.18 -28.90 -8.13
CA VAL A 346 -40.53 -28.38 -8.41
C VAL A 346 -40.78 -27.11 -7.56
N GLU A 347 -40.81 -25.94 -8.21
CA GLU A 347 -40.97 -24.56 -7.72
C GLU A 347 -42.24 -24.30 -6.91
N SER A 348 -43.38 -24.96 -7.18
CA SER A 348 -44.66 -24.54 -6.55
C SER A 348 -44.68 -24.73 -5.03
N SER A 349 -43.67 -25.35 -4.44
CA SER A 349 -43.49 -25.45 -3.00
C SER A 349 -42.13 -25.01 -2.47
N GLU A 350 -41.17 -24.57 -3.30
CA GLU A 350 -39.74 -24.31 -2.95
C GLU A 350 -39.05 -25.38 -2.08
N THR A 351 -39.65 -26.57 -1.99
CA THR A 351 -39.34 -27.56 -0.96
C THR A 351 -39.39 -28.99 -1.49
N LYS A 352 -39.67 -29.22 -2.78
CA LYS A 352 -39.88 -30.58 -3.29
C LYS A 352 -38.98 -30.88 -4.48
N LEU A 353 -38.03 -31.77 -4.27
CA LEU A 353 -37.08 -32.29 -5.26
C LEU A 353 -37.48 -33.71 -5.61
N PHE A 354 -37.62 -34.03 -6.89
CA PHE A 354 -37.76 -35.41 -7.35
C PHE A 354 -36.39 -35.94 -7.77
N ALA A 355 -36.02 -37.13 -7.29
CA ALA A 355 -34.78 -37.81 -7.62
C ALA A 355 -35.09 -39.19 -8.20
N LEU A 356 -34.68 -39.41 -9.44
CA LEU A 356 -34.76 -40.68 -10.13
C LEU A 356 -33.44 -41.43 -9.94
N PHE A 357 -33.52 -42.65 -9.41
CA PHE A 357 -32.39 -43.53 -9.12
C PHE A 357 -32.25 -44.59 -10.22
N GLU A 358 -31.03 -45.09 -10.39
CA GLU A 358 -30.73 -46.19 -11.31
C GLU A 358 -31.63 -47.40 -11.04
N GLY A 359 -32.13 -48.04 -12.10
CA GLY A 359 -33.14 -49.10 -12.00
C GLY A 359 -34.56 -48.59 -11.70
N GLY A 360 -34.78 -47.28 -11.82
CA GLY A 360 -36.08 -46.66 -11.99
C GLY A 360 -36.87 -46.35 -10.72
N LYS A 361 -36.22 -46.38 -9.56
CA LYS A 361 -36.86 -45.92 -8.32
C LYS A 361 -36.95 -44.39 -8.37
N LEU A 362 -38.13 -43.83 -8.12
CA LEU A 362 -38.34 -42.38 -8.07
C LEU A 362 -38.71 -41.97 -6.64
N ASN A 363 -37.98 -41.02 -6.08
CA ASN A 363 -38.29 -40.46 -4.77
C ASN A 363 -38.72 -39.01 -4.89
N SER A 364 -39.73 -38.65 -4.13
CA SER A 364 -40.08 -37.28 -3.78
C SER A 364 -39.34 -36.92 -2.50
N ILE A 365 -38.44 -35.94 -2.57
CA ILE A 365 -37.63 -35.45 -1.46
C ILE A 365 -38.18 -34.08 -1.06
N GLN A 366 -38.80 -34.02 0.11
CA GLN A 366 -39.20 -32.77 0.74
C GLN A 366 -37.97 -32.20 1.47
N VAL A 367 -37.60 -30.97 1.14
CA VAL A 367 -36.48 -30.21 1.68
C VAL A 367 -37.07 -29.17 2.62
N HIS A 368 -36.76 -29.26 3.90
CA HIS A 368 -37.25 -28.33 4.92
C HIS A 368 -36.36 -27.09 5.02
N SER A 369 -36.85 -26.03 5.66
CA SER A 369 -36.13 -24.75 5.77
C SER A 369 -34.86 -24.84 6.63
N ASP A 370 -34.78 -25.84 7.50
CA ASP A 370 -33.57 -26.18 8.28
C ASP A 370 -32.58 -27.06 7.48
N GLY A 371 -32.89 -27.32 6.21
CA GLY A 371 -32.13 -28.16 5.30
C GLY A 371 -32.36 -29.66 5.48
N SER A 372 -33.16 -30.13 6.43
CA SER A 372 -33.42 -31.56 6.59
C SER A 372 -34.22 -32.13 5.40
N LEU A 373 -34.04 -33.43 5.11
CA LEU A 373 -34.64 -34.10 3.94
C LEU A 373 -35.64 -35.18 4.38
N THR A 374 -36.87 -35.14 3.86
CA THR A 374 -37.86 -36.22 4.01
C THR A 374 -38.10 -36.90 2.67
N VAL A 375 -37.80 -38.19 2.59
CA VAL A 375 -37.87 -38.98 1.36
C VAL A 375 -39.16 -39.79 1.33
N THR A 376 -39.94 -39.65 0.25
CA THR A 376 -41.17 -40.42 -0.01
C THR A 376 -41.03 -41.17 -1.33
N ASP A 377 -41.16 -42.48 -1.32
CA ASP A 377 -41.12 -43.30 -2.54
C ASP A 377 -42.35 -43.01 -3.42
N VAL A 378 -42.13 -42.75 -4.72
CA VAL A 378 -43.19 -42.64 -5.72
C VAL A 378 -43.42 -44.04 -6.32
N PRO A 379 -44.62 -44.62 -6.21
CA PRO A 379 -44.87 -46.00 -6.66
C PRO A 379 -44.65 -46.17 -8.17
N GLY A 380 -43.76 -47.06 -8.58
CA GLY A 380 -43.54 -47.40 -10.00
C GLY A 380 -42.07 -47.60 -10.35
N VAL A 381 -41.80 -47.99 -11.59
CA VAL A 381 -40.45 -48.09 -12.17
C VAL A 381 -40.37 -47.08 -13.30
N PHE A 382 -39.63 -46.00 -13.07
CA PHE A 382 -39.49 -44.85 -13.95
C PHE A 382 -38.23 -44.94 -14.78
N ARG A 383 -38.26 -44.43 -16.00
CA ARG A 383 -37.07 -44.39 -16.86
C ARG A 383 -36.43 -43.02 -16.91
N GLU A 384 -37.24 -41.99 -16.74
CA GLU A 384 -36.77 -40.64 -16.88
C GLU A 384 -37.71 -39.66 -16.16
N LEU A 385 -37.19 -38.48 -15.86
CA LEU A 385 -37.84 -37.47 -15.03
C LEU A 385 -37.67 -36.09 -15.64
N ALA A 386 -38.70 -35.47 -16.19
CA ALA A 386 -38.64 -34.10 -16.68
C ALA A 386 -39.33 -33.14 -15.71
N GLY A 387 -38.82 -31.91 -15.60
CA GLY A 387 -39.51 -30.78 -14.95
C GLY A 387 -40.06 -29.84 -16.00
N ASP A 388 -41.24 -29.27 -15.77
CA ASP A 388 -41.70 -28.14 -16.56
C ASP A 388 -40.83 -26.91 -16.25
N MET A 389 -40.88 -25.94 -17.15
CA MET A 389 -39.86 -24.89 -17.17
C MET A 389 -40.06 -23.80 -16.13
N ALA A 390 -41.30 -23.66 -15.64
CA ALA A 390 -41.63 -22.86 -14.46
C ALA A 390 -41.49 -23.65 -13.16
N GLN A 391 -40.89 -24.85 -13.26
CA GLN A 391 -40.76 -25.90 -12.25
C GLN A 391 -42.08 -26.14 -11.46
N THR A 392 -43.25 -25.76 -11.97
CA THR A 392 -44.52 -25.98 -11.27
C THR A 392 -44.99 -27.44 -11.32
N GLN A 393 -44.41 -28.24 -12.21
CA GLN A 393 -44.76 -29.62 -12.46
C GLN A 393 -43.50 -30.43 -12.74
N ALA A 394 -43.50 -31.67 -12.27
CA ALA A 394 -42.58 -32.68 -12.75
C ALA A 394 -43.39 -33.83 -13.34
N VAL A 395 -42.87 -34.41 -14.40
CA VAL A 395 -43.44 -35.58 -15.04
C VAL A 395 -42.37 -36.64 -15.10
N ALA A 396 -42.67 -37.81 -14.57
CA ALA A 396 -41.86 -38.99 -14.81
C ALA A 396 -42.64 -39.95 -15.69
N TRP A 397 -41.93 -40.78 -16.45
CA TRP A 397 -42.60 -41.87 -17.16
C TRP A 397 -42.02 -43.22 -16.81
N SER A 398 -42.90 -44.19 -16.68
CA SER A 398 -42.58 -45.54 -16.30
C SER A 398 -42.05 -46.38 -17.46
N GLN A 399 -41.41 -47.48 -17.13
CA GLN A 399 -40.92 -48.48 -18.08
C GLN A 399 -42.02 -49.02 -19.00
N ASP A 400 -43.29 -48.96 -18.58
CA ASP A 400 -44.45 -49.36 -19.40
C ASP A 400 -44.99 -48.22 -20.29
N GLY A 401 -44.33 -47.06 -20.31
CA GLY A 401 -44.71 -45.89 -21.10
C GLY A 401 -45.75 -44.98 -20.43
N THR A 402 -46.15 -45.23 -19.18
CA THR A 402 -47.09 -44.36 -18.48
C THR A 402 -46.42 -43.07 -18.02
N VAL A 403 -46.91 -41.93 -18.50
CA VAL A 403 -46.49 -40.58 -18.15
C VAL A 403 -47.31 -40.12 -16.93
N ARG A 404 -46.63 -39.82 -15.82
CA ARG A 404 -47.23 -39.42 -14.54
C ARG A 404 -46.87 -37.99 -14.19
N ASP A 405 -47.89 -37.18 -13.95
CA ASP A 405 -47.76 -35.84 -13.37
C ASP A 405 -47.53 -36.02 -11.86
N LEU A 406 -46.29 -35.78 -11.44
CA LEU A 406 -45.82 -35.98 -10.07
C LEU A 406 -46.32 -34.90 -9.12
N ALA A 407 -46.64 -33.70 -9.63
CA ALA A 407 -47.20 -32.63 -8.82
C ALA A 407 -48.65 -32.95 -8.44
N ARG A 408 -49.43 -33.49 -9.38
CA ARG A 408 -50.83 -33.88 -9.14
C ARG A 408 -51.03 -35.30 -8.63
N GLY A 409 -49.97 -36.13 -8.65
CA GLY A 409 -50.04 -37.54 -8.27
C GLY A 409 -50.99 -38.36 -9.15
N ARG A 410 -51.18 -37.94 -10.41
CA ARG A 410 -52.10 -38.61 -11.35
C ARG A 410 -51.33 -39.10 -12.56
N ASP A 411 -51.65 -40.32 -12.98
CA ASP A 411 -51.26 -40.81 -14.29
C ASP A 411 -51.96 -39.95 -15.34
N VAL A 412 -51.19 -39.27 -16.18
CA VAL A 412 -51.73 -38.39 -17.24
C VAL A 412 -52.17 -39.26 -18.40
N ARG A 413 -51.27 -40.13 -18.88
CA ARG A 413 -51.53 -40.99 -20.04
C ARG A 413 -50.47 -42.07 -20.24
N LYS A 414 -50.84 -43.16 -20.91
CA LYS A 414 -49.89 -44.15 -21.44
C LYS A 414 -49.45 -43.75 -22.86
N VAL A 415 -48.16 -43.49 -23.04
CA VAL A 415 -47.56 -43.16 -24.33
C VAL A 415 -46.71 -44.34 -24.78
N ALA A 416 -46.92 -44.82 -26.00
CA ALA A 416 -46.13 -45.90 -26.57
C ALA A 416 -44.75 -45.38 -26.99
N PHE A 417 -43.78 -45.44 -26.07
CA PHE A 417 -42.37 -45.17 -26.35
C PHE A 417 -41.65 -46.45 -26.79
N ASP A 418 -40.60 -46.29 -27.59
CA ASP A 418 -39.65 -47.37 -27.84
C ASP A 418 -38.84 -47.63 -26.55
N PRO A 419 -38.99 -48.80 -25.90
CA PRO A 419 -38.41 -49.08 -24.59
C PRO A 419 -36.91 -49.42 -24.66
N GLN A 420 -36.18 -49.13 -25.74
CA GLN A 420 -34.80 -49.60 -25.91
C GLN A 420 -33.67 -48.54 -25.93
N GLY A 421 -33.85 -47.34 -25.37
CA GLY A 421 -32.65 -46.56 -25.01
C GLY A 421 -32.85 -45.26 -24.24
N ASP A 422 -31.71 -44.64 -23.90
CA ASP A 422 -31.58 -43.43 -23.08
C ASP A 422 -32.09 -42.21 -23.85
N ALA A 423 -33.38 -41.93 -23.68
CA ALA A 423 -34.03 -40.79 -24.31
C ALA A 423 -33.96 -39.56 -23.40
N ALA A 424 -33.33 -38.48 -23.85
CA ALA A 424 -33.39 -37.20 -23.15
C ALA A 424 -34.77 -36.56 -23.36
N ALA A 425 -35.45 -36.11 -22.31
CA ALA A 425 -36.67 -35.31 -22.48
C ALA A 425 -36.73 -34.05 -21.64
N THR A 426 -37.59 -33.14 -22.09
CA THR A 426 -37.91 -31.84 -21.50
C THR A 426 -39.39 -31.54 -21.63
N LEU A 427 -39.98 -30.83 -20.66
CA LEU A 427 -41.40 -30.45 -20.67
C LEU A 427 -41.59 -29.00 -21.13
N TYR A 428 -42.69 -28.75 -21.82
CA TYR A 428 -43.14 -27.46 -22.32
C TYR A 428 -43.65 -26.53 -21.20
N ALA A 429 -43.49 -25.21 -21.35
CA ALA A 429 -43.99 -24.19 -20.42
C ALA A 429 -45.52 -24.29 -20.24
N GLY A 430 -45.98 -24.58 -19.02
CA GLY A 430 -47.41 -24.76 -18.70
C GLY A 430 -47.89 -26.22 -18.70
N GLY A 431 -46.99 -27.19 -18.89
CA GLY A 431 -47.30 -28.62 -18.74
C GLY A 431 -48.20 -29.18 -19.85
N GLN A 432 -48.27 -28.51 -21.01
CA GLN A 432 -49.15 -28.91 -22.12
C GLN A 432 -48.46 -29.78 -23.17
N ALA A 433 -47.13 -29.88 -23.21
CA ALA A 433 -46.44 -30.78 -24.12
C ALA A 433 -45.14 -31.34 -23.52
N LEU A 434 -44.73 -32.52 -23.97
CA LEU A 434 -43.49 -33.21 -23.60
C LEU A 434 -42.67 -33.44 -24.87
N ALA A 435 -41.43 -32.94 -24.90
CA ALA A 435 -40.49 -33.17 -25.99
C ALA A 435 -39.49 -34.26 -25.58
N VAL A 436 -39.44 -35.34 -26.33
CA VAL A 436 -38.57 -36.49 -26.07
C VAL A 436 -37.63 -36.69 -27.25
N LEU A 437 -36.33 -36.66 -27.01
CA LEU A 437 -35.30 -37.02 -27.98
C LEU A 437 -34.96 -38.50 -27.81
N SER A 438 -35.20 -39.31 -28.83
CA SER A 438 -34.81 -40.71 -28.83
C SER A 438 -33.32 -40.86 -29.13
N PRO A 439 -32.69 -41.98 -28.72
CA PRO A 439 -31.32 -42.33 -29.12
C PRO A 439 -31.11 -42.40 -30.64
N ALA A 440 -32.18 -42.54 -31.42
CA ALA A 440 -32.13 -42.53 -32.87
C ALA A 440 -32.13 -41.11 -33.48
N GLY A 441 -32.06 -40.06 -32.64
CA GLY A 441 -32.13 -38.66 -33.07
C GLY A 441 -33.52 -38.23 -33.55
N GLU A 442 -34.58 -38.95 -33.13
CA GLU A 442 -35.96 -38.57 -33.41
C GLU A 442 -36.50 -37.76 -32.22
N VAL A 443 -37.09 -36.59 -32.49
CA VAL A 443 -37.79 -35.83 -31.47
C VAL A 443 -39.29 -36.10 -31.57
N GLN A 444 -39.91 -36.42 -30.44
CA GLN A 444 -41.33 -36.63 -30.29
C GLN A 444 -41.91 -35.53 -29.41
N LEU A 445 -42.81 -34.71 -29.96
CA LEU A 445 -43.61 -33.75 -29.22
C LEU A 445 -44.97 -34.36 -28.90
N ILE A 446 -45.25 -34.51 -27.61
CA ILE A 446 -46.46 -35.13 -27.10
C ILE A 446 -47.28 -34.04 -26.43
N ASP A 447 -48.43 -33.68 -26.99
CA ASP A 447 -49.39 -32.82 -26.31
C ASP A 447 -49.98 -33.58 -25.11
N LEU A 448 -49.84 -33.06 -23.90
CA LEU A 448 -50.28 -33.70 -22.66
C LEU A 448 -51.78 -33.49 -22.39
N LEU A 449 -52.45 -32.56 -23.10
CA LEU A 449 -53.89 -32.34 -23.00
C LEU A 449 -54.67 -33.33 -23.88
N ASP A 450 -54.29 -33.48 -25.15
CA ASP A 450 -55.00 -34.33 -26.10
C ASP A 450 -54.27 -35.64 -26.47
N GLY A 451 -53.00 -35.77 -26.05
CA GLY A 451 -52.11 -36.93 -26.31
C GLY A 451 -51.66 -37.10 -27.74
N LYS A 452 -51.79 -36.06 -28.58
CA LYS A 452 -51.28 -36.08 -29.94
C LYS A 452 -49.76 -36.12 -29.92
N VAL A 453 -49.19 -37.12 -30.61
CA VAL A 453 -47.73 -37.25 -30.76
C VAL A 453 -47.35 -36.78 -32.16
N SER A 454 -46.51 -35.76 -32.23
CA SER A 454 -45.87 -35.30 -33.45
C SER A 454 -44.42 -35.77 -33.45
N LYS A 455 -44.01 -36.53 -34.46
CA LYS A 455 -42.65 -37.06 -34.57
C LYS A 455 -41.92 -36.38 -35.71
N PHE A 456 -40.66 -36.02 -35.49
CA PHE A 456 -39.81 -35.45 -36.52
C PHE A 456 -38.37 -35.93 -36.33
N LYS A 457 -37.72 -36.22 -37.47
CA LYS A 457 -36.31 -36.58 -37.52
C LYS A 457 -35.47 -35.32 -37.51
N VAL A 458 -34.46 -35.25 -36.65
CA VAL A 458 -33.57 -34.08 -36.59
C VAL A 458 -32.51 -34.22 -37.69
N ASP A 459 -32.82 -33.66 -38.87
CA ASP A 459 -31.85 -33.54 -39.94
C ASP A 459 -30.78 -32.53 -39.52
N GLY A 460 -29.51 -32.95 -39.44
CA GLY A 460 -28.38 -32.08 -39.07
C GLY A 460 -27.42 -32.66 -38.04
N LEU A 461 -27.84 -33.65 -37.26
CA LEU A 461 -27.00 -34.34 -36.26
C LEU A 461 -25.96 -35.31 -36.87
N GLY A 462 -25.67 -35.18 -38.17
CA GLY A 462 -24.87 -36.12 -38.95
C GLY A 462 -25.69 -37.33 -39.41
N ASN A 463 -25.57 -37.71 -40.69
CA ASN A 463 -26.14 -38.97 -41.21
C ASN A 463 -25.30 -40.20 -40.81
N GLY A 464 -24.17 -40.01 -40.15
CA GLY A 464 -23.45 -41.10 -39.50
C GLY A 464 -24.29 -41.55 -38.32
N GLU A 465 -24.58 -42.84 -38.22
CA GLU A 465 -25.15 -43.42 -37.00
C GLU A 465 -24.38 -42.83 -35.82
N ILE A 466 -25.07 -42.10 -34.94
CA ILE A 466 -24.56 -41.77 -33.62
C ILE A 466 -24.01 -43.08 -33.07
N ASP A 467 -22.70 -43.20 -32.96
CA ASP A 467 -22.05 -44.45 -32.60
C ASP A 467 -22.55 -44.84 -31.22
N ARG A 468 -23.52 -45.76 -31.18
CA ARG A 468 -24.20 -46.19 -29.96
C ARG A 468 -23.24 -46.82 -28.95
N SER A 469 -22.00 -47.13 -29.36
CA SER A 469 -20.97 -47.62 -28.48
C SER A 469 -20.29 -46.52 -27.66
N LYS A 470 -20.42 -45.24 -28.05
CA LYS A 470 -19.88 -44.09 -27.33
C LYS A 470 -20.96 -43.46 -26.47
N SER A 471 -20.61 -43.05 -25.25
CA SER A 471 -21.55 -42.43 -24.31
C SER A 471 -21.93 -41.02 -24.78
N VAL A 472 -22.93 -40.93 -25.65
CA VAL A 472 -23.40 -39.65 -26.18
C VAL A 472 -24.34 -39.00 -25.16
N ARG A 473 -23.89 -37.90 -24.56
CA ARG A 473 -24.77 -37.06 -23.74
C ARG A 473 -25.62 -36.21 -24.67
N SER A 474 -26.92 -36.45 -24.67
CA SER A 474 -27.87 -35.63 -25.40
C SER A 474 -28.71 -34.80 -24.43
N SER A 475 -29.01 -33.56 -24.80
CA SER A 475 -29.92 -32.71 -24.06
C SER A 475 -30.93 -32.08 -25.02
N ILE A 476 -32.13 -31.87 -24.53
CA ILE A 476 -33.18 -31.15 -25.27
C ILE A 476 -33.73 -30.07 -24.36
N THR A 477 -33.77 -28.84 -24.85
CA THR A 477 -34.24 -27.67 -24.10
C THR A 477 -35.28 -26.94 -24.93
N PHE A 478 -36.47 -26.75 -24.38
CA PHE A 478 -37.53 -26.03 -25.06
C PHE A 478 -37.42 -24.52 -24.81
N LEU A 479 -37.66 -23.73 -25.87
CA LEU A 479 -37.71 -22.27 -25.90
C LEU A 479 -39.16 -21.82 -26.19
N PRO A 480 -39.94 -21.45 -25.16
CA PRO A 480 -41.37 -21.22 -25.29
C PRO A 480 -41.68 -19.95 -26.05
N ALA A 481 -40.90 -18.89 -25.83
CA ALA A 481 -41.07 -17.59 -26.48
C ALA A 481 -41.02 -17.70 -28.02
N ALA A 482 -40.24 -18.65 -28.53
CA ALA A 482 -40.09 -18.87 -29.97
C ALA A 482 -40.82 -20.12 -30.48
N THR A 483 -41.37 -20.95 -29.57
CA THR A 483 -41.86 -22.29 -29.90
C THR A 483 -40.78 -23.10 -30.64
N ALA A 484 -39.60 -23.17 -30.01
CA ALA A 484 -38.41 -23.82 -30.57
C ALA A 484 -37.82 -24.85 -29.61
N LEU A 485 -37.08 -25.81 -30.14
CA LEU A 485 -36.34 -26.80 -29.38
C LEU A 485 -34.85 -26.65 -29.68
N ILE A 486 -34.02 -26.52 -28.66
CA ILE A 486 -32.58 -26.70 -28.77
C ILE A 486 -32.27 -28.16 -28.46
N VAL A 487 -31.70 -28.86 -29.42
CA VAL A 487 -31.14 -30.20 -29.24
C VAL A 487 -29.62 -30.06 -29.22
N SER A 488 -28.99 -30.53 -28.15
CA SER A 488 -27.53 -30.60 -28.06
C SER A 488 -27.07 -32.05 -27.97
N VAL A 489 -26.06 -32.42 -28.74
CA VAL A 489 -25.48 -33.76 -28.75
C VAL A 489 -23.98 -33.62 -28.56
N GLN A 490 -23.47 -34.22 -27.49
CA GLN A 490 -22.04 -34.22 -27.20
C GLN A 490 -21.42 -35.54 -27.68
N ASP A 491 -20.59 -35.47 -28.73
CA ASP A 491 -19.64 -36.53 -29.11
C ASP A 491 -18.25 -36.21 -28.55
N ASP A 492 -17.27 -37.11 -28.69
CA ASP A 492 -15.86 -37.05 -28.18
C ASP A 492 -15.25 -35.63 -28.12
N TYR A 493 -15.66 -34.80 -27.14
CA TYR A 493 -15.30 -33.39 -26.93
C TYR A 493 -16.01 -32.29 -27.77
N GLN A 494 -16.99 -32.60 -28.63
CA GLN A 494 -17.74 -31.56 -29.38
C GLN A 494 -19.23 -31.55 -29.04
N LEU A 495 -19.74 -30.37 -28.73
CA LEU A 495 -21.17 -30.14 -28.55
C LEU A 495 -21.81 -29.61 -29.84
N HIS A 496 -22.55 -30.46 -30.54
CA HIS A 496 -23.35 -30.08 -31.70
C HIS A 496 -24.69 -29.52 -31.24
N VAL A 497 -25.13 -28.39 -31.81
CA VAL A 497 -26.38 -27.73 -31.40
C VAL A 497 -27.29 -27.53 -32.61
N VAL A 498 -28.54 -27.99 -32.49
CA VAL A 498 -29.60 -27.84 -33.50
C VAL A 498 -30.79 -27.12 -32.89
N VAL A 499 -31.27 -26.08 -33.55
CA VAL A 499 -32.53 -25.40 -33.19
C VAL A 499 -33.62 -25.84 -34.15
N ILE A 500 -34.69 -26.41 -33.61
CA ILE A 500 -35.83 -26.97 -34.34
C ILE A 500 -37.06 -26.09 -34.09
N ASP A 501 -37.79 -25.78 -35.15
CA ASP A 501 -39.12 -25.19 -35.02
C ASP A 501 -40.11 -26.26 -34.54
N ALA A 502 -40.60 -26.13 -33.30
CA ALA A 502 -41.47 -27.13 -32.70
C ALA A 502 -42.86 -27.21 -33.37
N THR A 503 -43.26 -26.21 -34.17
CA THR A 503 -44.53 -26.24 -34.93
C THR A 503 -44.41 -27.03 -36.23
N THR A 504 -43.24 -27.02 -36.86
CA THR A 504 -43.02 -27.68 -38.16
C THR A 504 -42.17 -28.94 -38.07
N GLY A 505 -41.45 -29.13 -36.96
CA GLY A 505 -40.47 -30.20 -36.77
C GLY A 505 -39.18 -30.02 -37.57
N LYS A 506 -38.99 -28.90 -38.28
CA LYS A 506 -37.82 -28.66 -39.14
C LYS A 506 -36.68 -28.02 -38.35
N ALA A 507 -35.46 -28.48 -38.60
CA ALA A 507 -34.25 -27.79 -38.16
C ALA A 507 -34.15 -26.44 -38.88
N VAL A 508 -34.07 -25.36 -38.11
CA VAL A 508 -33.99 -23.98 -38.61
C VAL A 508 -32.57 -23.44 -38.52
N TRP A 509 -31.78 -23.97 -37.60
CA TRP A 509 -30.39 -23.60 -37.41
C TRP A 509 -29.59 -24.79 -36.88
N THR A 510 -28.34 -24.91 -37.30
CA THR A 510 -27.42 -25.96 -36.87
C THR A 510 -26.03 -25.38 -36.80
N ASP A 511 -25.34 -25.66 -35.71
CA ASP A 511 -23.95 -25.29 -35.51
C ASP A 511 -23.13 -26.54 -35.24
N LYS A 512 -22.00 -26.60 -35.93
CA LYS A 512 -21.06 -27.72 -35.93
C LYS A 512 -19.70 -27.32 -35.34
N GLU A 513 -19.56 -26.11 -34.83
CA GLU A 513 -18.37 -25.73 -34.10
C GLU A 513 -18.25 -26.52 -32.79
N SER A 514 -17.02 -26.76 -32.35
CA SER A 514 -16.74 -27.47 -31.10
C SER A 514 -17.02 -26.54 -29.91
N TYR A 515 -18.17 -26.70 -29.27
CA TYR A 515 -18.49 -26.02 -28.02
C TYR A 515 -18.27 -26.94 -26.81
N ALA A 516 -17.84 -26.34 -25.71
CA ALA A 516 -17.64 -27.02 -24.45
C ALA A 516 -18.89 -26.95 -23.54
N ALA A 517 -19.66 -25.86 -23.62
CA ALA A 517 -20.89 -25.71 -22.84
C ALA A 517 -21.98 -24.91 -23.57
N LEU A 518 -23.24 -25.22 -23.24
CA LEU A 518 -24.46 -24.54 -23.65
C LEU A 518 -25.20 -24.04 -22.41
N GLY A 519 -25.61 -22.78 -22.43
CA GLY A 519 -26.50 -22.18 -21.44
C GLY A 519 -27.71 -21.54 -22.12
N VAL A 520 -28.88 -21.56 -21.47
CA VAL A 520 -30.10 -20.94 -22.00
C VAL A 520 -30.58 -19.89 -21.00
N ASP A 521 -31.01 -18.73 -21.50
CA ASP A 521 -31.51 -17.66 -20.64
C ASP A 521 -32.86 -18.03 -20.02
N ALA A 522 -33.22 -17.38 -18.91
CA ALA A 522 -34.42 -17.77 -18.16
C ALA A 522 -35.73 -17.47 -18.90
N GLU A 523 -35.75 -16.39 -19.69
CA GLU A 523 -36.86 -16.09 -20.61
C GLU A 523 -36.93 -17.11 -21.77
N ARG A 524 -35.86 -17.90 -21.95
CA ARG A 524 -35.68 -18.90 -22.99
C ARG A 524 -35.99 -18.34 -24.37
N SER A 525 -35.52 -17.12 -24.59
CA SER A 525 -35.50 -16.44 -25.88
C SER A 525 -34.08 -16.36 -26.43
N ARG A 526 -33.08 -16.71 -25.62
CA ARG A 526 -31.66 -16.67 -25.97
C ARG A 526 -30.92 -17.89 -25.44
N PHE A 527 -29.85 -18.26 -26.12
CA PHE A 527 -28.89 -19.24 -25.62
C PHE A 527 -27.47 -18.78 -25.93
N GLY A 528 -26.53 -19.25 -25.13
CA GLY A 528 -25.10 -18.98 -25.27
C GLY A 528 -24.33 -20.26 -25.47
N LEU A 529 -23.29 -20.20 -26.30
CA LEU A 529 -22.34 -21.28 -26.53
C LEU A 529 -20.94 -20.83 -26.12
N LEU A 530 -20.17 -21.74 -25.50
CA LEU A 530 -18.86 -21.46 -24.94
C LEU A 530 -17.77 -22.35 -25.58
N SER A 531 -16.80 -21.76 -26.27
CA SER A 531 -15.67 -22.45 -26.93
C SER A 531 -14.31 -21.74 -26.77
N GLY A 532 -14.24 -20.75 -25.87
CA GLY A 532 -13.13 -19.79 -25.72
C GLY A 532 -13.63 -18.34 -25.81
N ALA A 533 -14.74 -18.16 -26.52
CA ALA A 533 -15.63 -17.00 -26.48
C ALA A 533 -17.01 -17.45 -26.02
N VAL A 534 -17.79 -16.53 -25.45
CA VAL A 534 -19.24 -16.70 -25.33
C VAL A 534 -19.86 -16.16 -26.61
N THR A 535 -20.58 -17.01 -27.36
CA THR A 535 -21.38 -16.61 -28.51
C THR A 535 -22.85 -16.71 -28.15
N GLN A 536 -23.56 -15.59 -28.18
CA GLN A 536 -24.97 -15.52 -27.81
C GLN A 536 -25.86 -15.48 -29.05
N TYR A 537 -26.95 -16.23 -29.00
CA TYR A 537 -27.95 -16.34 -30.04
C TYR A 537 -29.33 -15.97 -29.52
N ASP A 538 -30.02 -15.11 -30.27
CA ASP A 538 -31.42 -14.79 -30.09
C ASP A 538 -32.30 -15.68 -30.96
N VAL A 539 -33.33 -16.27 -30.35
CA VAL A 539 -34.27 -17.15 -31.01
C VAL A 539 -35.66 -16.53 -30.94
N ARG A 540 -36.19 -16.09 -32.08
CA ARG A 540 -37.47 -15.36 -32.15
C ARG A 540 -38.25 -15.75 -33.40
N ARG A 541 -39.56 -15.58 -33.38
CA ARG A 541 -40.38 -15.63 -34.61
C ARG A 541 -40.48 -14.24 -35.22
N ILE A 542 -40.12 -14.13 -36.50
CA ILE A 542 -40.26 -12.92 -37.31
C ILE A 542 -41.16 -13.32 -38.49
N ASP A 543 -42.31 -12.66 -38.62
CA ASP A 543 -43.31 -12.96 -39.64
C ASP A 543 -43.77 -14.43 -39.67
N GLY A 544 -43.86 -15.06 -38.48
CA GLY A 544 -44.27 -16.46 -38.30
C GLY A 544 -43.15 -17.47 -38.48
N GLU A 545 -42.02 -17.09 -39.09
CA GLU A 545 -40.85 -17.95 -39.24
C GLU A 545 -39.95 -17.88 -38.01
N LEU A 546 -39.51 -19.04 -37.52
CA LEU A 546 -38.48 -19.08 -36.50
C LEU A 546 -37.14 -18.62 -37.11
N LYS A 547 -36.45 -17.72 -36.42
CA LYS A 547 -35.11 -17.23 -36.78
C LYS A 547 -34.17 -17.38 -35.58
N VAL A 548 -32.94 -17.78 -35.87
CA VAL A 548 -31.84 -17.81 -34.92
C VAL A 548 -30.80 -16.83 -35.42
N ASN A 549 -30.56 -15.77 -34.67
CA ASN A 549 -29.60 -14.74 -35.02
C ASN A 549 -28.54 -14.67 -33.93
N GLN A 550 -27.25 -14.67 -34.30
CA GLN A 550 -26.19 -14.35 -33.35
C GLN A 550 -26.41 -12.90 -32.90
N SER A 551 -26.70 -12.71 -31.61
CA SER A 551 -26.90 -11.39 -31.03
C SER A 551 -25.61 -10.77 -30.51
N ASP A 552 -24.66 -11.60 -30.06
CA ASP A 552 -23.39 -11.11 -29.55
C ASP A 552 -22.27 -12.17 -29.55
N LYS A 553 -21.02 -11.73 -29.43
CA LYS A 553 -19.85 -12.59 -29.20
C LYS A 553 -18.73 -11.85 -28.51
N TRP A 554 -18.21 -12.40 -27.41
CA TRP A 554 -17.08 -11.84 -26.68
C TRP A 554 -16.13 -12.91 -26.17
N ASP A 555 -14.84 -12.60 -26.18
CA ASP A 555 -13.79 -13.50 -25.72
C ASP A 555 -13.83 -13.65 -24.19
N VAL A 556 -13.65 -14.87 -23.70
CA VAL A 556 -13.56 -15.16 -22.26
C VAL A 556 -12.16 -14.84 -21.71
N LEU A 557 -11.18 -14.60 -22.60
CA LEU A 557 -9.78 -14.32 -22.28
C LEU A 557 -9.46 -12.82 -22.34
N PRO A 558 -9.37 -12.11 -21.21
CA PRO A 558 -8.81 -10.78 -21.22
C PRO A 558 -7.27 -10.91 -21.25
N ARG A 559 -6.64 -10.69 -22.42
CA ARG A 559 -5.21 -10.32 -22.57
C ARG A 559 -4.14 -11.41 -22.45
N GLY A 560 -4.35 -12.58 -23.06
CA GLY A 560 -3.23 -13.48 -23.42
C GLY A 560 -2.78 -14.48 -22.35
N ASP A 561 -3.50 -14.58 -21.23
CA ASP A 561 -3.37 -15.68 -20.27
C ASP A 561 -4.34 -16.82 -20.64
N ASP A 562 -3.90 -18.08 -20.55
CA ASP A 562 -4.76 -19.26 -20.74
C ASP A 562 -5.80 -19.34 -19.61
N ALA A 563 -7.09 -19.12 -19.87
CA ALA A 563 -8.16 -19.28 -18.86
C ALA A 563 -8.55 -20.75 -18.59
N GLY A 564 -7.83 -21.72 -19.14
CA GLY A 564 -8.20 -23.13 -19.11
C GLY A 564 -9.35 -23.48 -20.06
N GLU A 565 -9.63 -24.76 -20.20
CA GLU A 565 -10.72 -25.32 -21.00
C GLU A 565 -12.08 -24.95 -20.38
N PRO A 566 -13.02 -24.41 -21.15
CA PRO A 566 -14.33 -24.07 -20.63
C PRO A 566 -15.09 -25.31 -20.14
N GLN A 567 -15.70 -25.21 -18.96
CA GLN A 567 -16.41 -26.30 -18.28
C GLN A 567 -17.92 -26.08 -18.21
N GLY A 568 -18.38 -24.83 -18.23
CA GLY A 568 -19.79 -24.53 -18.02
C GLY A 568 -20.19 -23.11 -18.39
N LEU A 569 -21.45 -22.96 -18.77
CA LEU A 569 -22.08 -21.68 -19.08
C LEU A 569 -23.48 -21.65 -18.43
N VAL A 570 -23.74 -20.71 -17.54
CA VAL A 570 -25.00 -20.63 -16.80
C VAL A 570 -25.56 -19.22 -16.87
N TYR A 571 -26.80 -19.07 -17.36
CA TYR A 571 -27.49 -17.77 -17.33
C TYR A 571 -28.11 -17.51 -15.96
N GLY A 572 -28.12 -16.24 -15.56
CA GLY A 572 -28.94 -15.77 -14.44
C GLY A 572 -30.44 -15.84 -14.77
N PRO A 573 -31.31 -15.86 -13.75
CA PRO A 573 -32.76 -16.06 -13.88
C PRO A 573 -33.52 -14.94 -14.60
N PHE A 574 -32.84 -13.86 -15.00
CA PHE A 574 -33.41 -12.80 -15.82
C PHE A 574 -32.71 -12.65 -17.16
N GLY A 575 -31.81 -13.57 -17.51
CA GLY A 575 -31.03 -13.51 -18.75
C GLY A 575 -30.13 -12.28 -18.88
N ARG A 576 -29.91 -11.53 -17.79
CA ARG A 576 -29.05 -10.33 -17.78
C ARG A 576 -27.59 -10.64 -17.56
N TYR A 577 -27.32 -11.75 -16.88
CA TYR A 577 -25.98 -12.20 -16.53
C TYR A 577 -25.75 -13.59 -17.11
N VAL A 578 -24.50 -13.88 -17.42
CA VAL A 578 -24.05 -15.23 -17.72
C VAL A 578 -22.74 -15.51 -16.98
N ALA A 579 -22.63 -16.66 -16.33
CA ALA A 579 -21.42 -17.11 -15.68
C ALA A 579 -20.72 -18.14 -16.57
N THR A 580 -19.44 -17.93 -16.87
CA THR A 580 -18.57 -18.92 -17.53
C THR A 580 -17.68 -19.59 -16.50
N LEU A 581 -17.46 -20.88 -16.66
CA LEU A 581 -16.56 -21.68 -15.84
C LEU A 581 -15.47 -22.24 -16.75
N SER A 582 -14.23 -22.21 -16.31
CA SER A 582 -13.08 -22.78 -17.03
C SER A 582 -12.13 -23.49 -16.07
N ALA A 583 -11.49 -24.56 -16.54
CA ALA A 583 -10.57 -25.39 -15.75
C ALA A 583 -9.31 -25.75 -16.56
N PRO A 584 -8.13 -25.90 -15.93
CA PRO A 584 -6.92 -26.27 -16.64
C PRO A 584 -7.05 -27.61 -17.37
N ILE A 585 -6.51 -27.67 -18.58
CA ILE A 585 -6.28 -28.94 -19.29
C ILE A 585 -5.30 -29.76 -18.45
N MET A 586 -5.58 -31.06 -18.25
CA MET A 586 -4.64 -32.02 -17.64
C MET A 586 -3.44 -32.29 -18.57
N THR A 587 -2.65 -31.28 -18.90
CA THR A 587 -1.39 -31.40 -19.63
C THR A 587 -0.20 -31.20 -18.69
N PHE A 588 0.85 -32.01 -18.87
CA PHE A 588 2.08 -32.09 -18.07
C PHE A 588 2.94 -30.81 -18.01
N VAL A 589 2.42 -29.67 -18.45
CA VAL A 589 3.08 -28.35 -18.46
C VAL A 589 2.20 -27.44 -17.60
N GLY A 590 2.76 -26.81 -16.56
CA GLY A 590 2.06 -26.28 -15.38
C GLY A 590 0.67 -25.65 -15.62
N PRO A 591 -0.32 -25.88 -14.73
CA PRO A 591 -1.72 -25.65 -15.04
C PRO A 591 -2.07 -24.16 -15.10
N PRO A 592 -2.78 -23.69 -16.15
CA PRO A 592 -3.46 -22.40 -16.12
C PRO A 592 -4.48 -22.34 -14.96
N PRO A 593 -4.77 -21.16 -14.39
CA PRO A 593 -5.72 -21.03 -13.30
C PRO A 593 -7.14 -21.40 -13.75
N ALA A 594 -7.88 -22.15 -12.92
CA ALA A 594 -9.31 -22.28 -13.13
C ALA A 594 -10.00 -20.95 -12.80
N THR A 595 -11.03 -20.59 -13.58
CA THR A 595 -11.72 -19.31 -13.44
C THR A 595 -13.24 -19.48 -13.49
N ALA A 596 -13.94 -18.70 -12.68
CA ALA A 596 -15.37 -18.45 -12.81
C ALA A 596 -15.57 -16.96 -13.04
N VAL A 597 -16.22 -16.59 -14.14
CA VAL A 597 -16.36 -15.19 -14.56
C VAL A 597 -17.82 -14.85 -14.81
N LEU A 598 -18.33 -13.77 -14.20
CA LEU A 598 -19.64 -13.21 -14.51
C LEU A 598 -19.54 -12.21 -15.64
N TRP A 599 -20.40 -12.35 -16.63
CA TRP A 599 -20.54 -11.43 -17.75
C TRP A 599 -21.93 -10.82 -17.75
N TYR A 600 -22.03 -9.61 -18.27
CA TYR A 600 -23.32 -9.08 -18.72
C TYR A 600 -23.67 -9.74 -20.05
N ALA A 601 -24.85 -10.35 -20.12
CA ALA A 601 -25.34 -11.02 -21.32
C ALA A 601 -25.95 -10.04 -22.34
N ASN A 602 -26.00 -8.73 -22.01
CA ASN A 602 -26.55 -7.70 -22.88
C ASN A 602 -25.50 -6.59 -23.10
N PRO A 603 -25.12 -6.28 -24.35
CA PRO A 603 -24.08 -5.28 -24.64
C PRO A 603 -24.49 -3.86 -24.23
N TYR A 604 -25.78 -3.58 -24.03
CA TYR A 604 -26.27 -2.23 -23.74
C TYR A 604 -26.18 -1.82 -22.25
N SER A 605 -25.74 -2.71 -21.34
CA SER A 605 -25.84 -2.42 -19.89
C SER A 605 -24.71 -1.59 -19.29
N ASP A 606 -23.55 -1.41 -19.94
CA ASP A 606 -22.51 -0.48 -19.42
C ASP A 606 -21.64 0.18 -20.51
N THR A 607 -22.17 1.22 -21.16
CA THR A 607 -21.48 1.95 -22.23
C THR A 607 -20.36 2.89 -21.76
N ARG A 608 -20.01 2.91 -20.46
CA ARG A 608 -19.13 3.93 -19.87
C ARG A 608 -17.62 3.62 -20.00
N ALA A 609 -17.24 2.41 -20.39
CA ALA A 609 -15.84 1.97 -20.35
C ALA A 609 -15.24 1.48 -21.69
N GLY A 610 -15.99 1.53 -22.80
CA GLY A 610 -15.49 1.12 -24.13
C GLY A 610 -15.30 -0.39 -24.35
N ASP A 611 -15.61 -1.21 -23.34
CA ASP A 611 -15.60 -2.68 -23.40
C ASP A 611 -16.99 -3.18 -22.96
N LEU A 612 -17.76 -3.77 -23.89
CA LEU A 612 -19.20 -4.04 -23.76
C LEU A 612 -19.52 -5.19 -22.80
N HIS A 613 -18.55 -6.08 -22.53
CA HIS A 613 -18.70 -7.23 -21.64
C HIS A 613 -17.56 -7.29 -20.62
N ARG A 614 -17.58 -6.42 -19.60
CA ARG A 614 -16.63 -6.55 -18.49
C ARG A 614 -16.95 -7.79 -17.64
N GLY A 615 -16.16 -8.84 -17.83
CA GLY A 615 -16.18 -10.02 -16.97
C GLY A 615 -15.70 -9.70 -15.56
N LYS A 616 -16.51 -10.03 -14.53
CA LYS A 616 -16.08 -10.02 -13.12
C LYS A 616 -15.58 -11.41 -12.75
N VAL A 617 -14.26 -11.56 -12.57
CA VAL A 617 -13.65 -12.81 -12.13
C VAL A 617 -13.93 -13.03 -10.64
N PHE A 618 -14.55 -14.16 -10.28
CA PHE A 618 -14.83 -14.51 -8.88
C PHE A 618 -13.70 -15.32 -8.24
N ALA A 619 -12.97 -16.11 -9.02
CA ALA A 619 -11.96 -17.01 -8.50
C ALA A 619 -10.74 -17.04 -9.42
N PRO A 620 -9.77 -16.12 -9.28
CA PRO A 620 -8.61 -16.08 -10.16
C PRO A 620 -7.57 -17.18 -9.87
N ARG A 621 -7.59 -17.84 -8.70
CA ARG A 621 -6.62 -18.89 -8.29
C ARG A 621 -7.21 -19.88 -7.28
N ASN A 622 -8.20 -20.66 -7.68
CA ASN A 622 -8.71 -21.81 -6.92
C ASN A 622 -8.88 -22.99 -7.86
N PRO A 623 -8.95 -24.23 -7.35
CA PRO A 623 -8.97 -25.41 -8.19
C PRO A 623 -10.27 -25.48 -9.03
N ALA A 624 -10.23 -26.24 -10.13
CA ALA A 624 -11.26 -26.31 -11.19
C ALA A 624 -12.70 -26.10 -10.70
N VAL A 625 -13.37 -25.03 -11.15
CA VAL A 625 -14.80 -24.81 -10.89
C VAL A 625 -15.59 -25.67 -11.88
N LEU A 626 -16.25 -26.69 -11.37
CA LEU A 626 -16.93 -27.71 -12.17
C LEU A 626 -18.39 -27.35 -12.43
N ASN A 627 -19.00 -26.55 -11.55
CA ASN A 627 -20.42 -26.26 -11.62
C ASN A 627 -20.76 -24.90 -11.03
N ALA A 628 -21.87 -24.32 -11.49
CA ALA A 628 -22.44 -23.13 -10.90
C ALA A 628 -23.96 -23.10 -11.05
N ALA A 629 -24.63 -22.40 -10.13
CA ALA A 629 -26.08 -22.24 -10.15
C ALA A 629 -26.46 -20.87 -9.58
N PHE A 630 -27.29 -20.10 -10.29
CA PHE A 630 -27.91 -18.93 -9.70
C PHE A 630 -29.08 -19.34 -8.81
N ASP A 631 -29.37 -18.54 -7.78
CA ASP A 631 -30.65 -18.61 -7.10
C ASP A 631 -31.75 -18.05 -8.01
N ARG A 632 -33.02 -18.20 -7.59
CA ARG A 632 -34.18 -17.78 -8.37
C ARG A 632 -34.25 -16.26 -8.57
N ARG A 633 -33.78 -15.48 -7.59
CA ARG A 633 -33.77 -14.02 -7.68
C ARG A 633 -32.54 -13.52 -8.45
N GLY A 634 -31.60 -14.39 -8.75
CA GLY A 634 -30.33 -14.08 -9.39
C GLY A 634 -29.41 -13.27 -8.49
N GLU A 635 -29.81 -13.08 -7.23
CA GLU A 635 -29.10 -12.40 -6.15
C GLU A 635 -27.86 -13.17 -5.75
N TRP A 636 -27.89 -14.49 -5.86
CA TRP A 636 -26.81 -15.38 -5.47
C TRP A 636 -26.40 -16.31 -6.62
N LEU A 637 -25.12 -16.66 -6.66
CA LEU A 637 -24.47 -17.60 -7.56
C LEU A 637 -23.69 -18.57 -6.68
N ALA A 638 -24.10 -19.82 -6.64
CA ALA A 638 -23.29 -20.88 -6.08
C ALA A 638 -22.28 -21.38 -7.12
N THR A 639 -21.02 -21.58 -6.74
CA THR A 639 -20.00 -22.27 -7.54
C THR A 639 -19.43 -23.43 -6.76
N PHE A 640 -19.21 -24.57 -7.41
CA PHE A 640 -18.57 -25.73 -6.80
C PHE A 640 -17.26 -26.06 -7.51
N SER A 641 -16.20 -26.27 -6.73
CA SER A 641 -14.86 -26.60 -7.23
C SER A 641 -14.38 -27.97 -6.80
N ILE A 642 -13.39 -28.49 -7.53
CA ILE A 642 -12.82 -29.84 -7.35
C ILE A 642 -12.11 -30.05 -6.00
N ASP A 643 -11.84 -28.99 -5.25
CA ASP A 643 -11.39 -29.06 -3.84
C ASP A 643 -12.52 -29.36 -2.85
N GLY A 644 -13.75 -29.55 -3.31
CA GLY A 644 -14.88 -29.82 -2.43
C GLY A 644 -15.46 -28.57 -1.77
N TRP A 645 -15.23 -27.38 -2.33
CA TRP A 645 -15.81 -26.14 -1.80
C TRP A 645 -17.02 -25.67 -2.61
N LEU A 646 -18.09 -25.34 -1.87
CA LEU A 646 -19.24 -24.60 -2.38
C LEU A 646 -19.09 -23.13 -1.96
N ARG A 647 -18.97 -22.22 -2.93
CA ARG A 647 -18.87 -20.78 -2.68
C ARG A 647 -20.13 -20.11 -3.19
N ILE A 648 -20.78 -19.28 -2.37
CA ILE A 648 -22.06 -18.65 -2.70
C ILE A 648 -21.86 -17.15 -2.82
N TRP A 649 -21.76 -16.66 -4.05
CA TRP A 649 -21.51 -15.27 -4.43
C TRP A 649 -22.79 -14.48 -4.56
N ASN A 650 -22.89 -13.28 -3.99
CA ASN A 650 -23.95 -12.35 -4.30
C ASN A 650 -23.55 -11.59 -5.55
N VAL A 651 -24.43 -11.65 -6.52
CA VAL A 651 -24.21 -11.24 -7.90
C VAL A 651 -24.92 -9.92 -8.21
N PHE A 652 -25.66 -9.34 -7.25
CA PHE A 652 -26.39 -8.07 -7.39
C PHE A 652 -25.80 -6.92 -6.54
N PRO A 653 -24.79 -6.20 -7.05
CA PRO A 653 -24.47 -4.86 -6.59
C PRO A 653 -24.81 -3.83 -7.69
N GLU A 654 -26.08 -3.56 -8.01
CA GLU A 654 -26.57 -2.28 -8.57
C GLU A 654 -28.13 -2.28 -8.69
N PRO A 655 -28.82 -1.12 -8.62
CA PRO A 655 -29.97 -0.96 -7.73
C PRO A 655 -31.33 -1.05 -8.45
N LEU A 656 -32.10 -2.11 -8.21
CA LEU A 656 -33.57 -2.08 -8.34
C LEU A 656 -34.31 -2.54 -7.08
N VAL A 657 -33.61 -3.19 -6.15
CA VAL A 657 -34.11 -3.34 -4.79
C VAL A 657 -33.95 -1.97 -4.14
N THR A 658 -35.06 -1.25 -4.01
CA THR A 658 -35.08 -0.02 -3.21
C THR A 658 -34.46 -0.35 -1.86
N VAL A 659 -33.69 0.58 -1.30
CA VAL A 659 -33.06 0.41 0.02
C VAL A 659 -34.07 -0.13 1.06
N ARG A 660 -35.34 0.25 0.90
CA ARG A 660 -36.53 -0.28 1.58
C ARG A 660 -36.62 -1.81 1.64
N GLN A 661 -36.49 -2.51 0.51
CA GLN A 661 -36.68 -3.96 0.44
C GLN A 661 -35.42 -4.73 0.92
N LYS A 662 -34.21 -4.20 0.70
CA LYS A 662 -32.97 -4.77 1.27
C LYS A 662 -32.99 -4.73 2.80
N VAL A 663 -33.51 -3.63 3.37
CA VAL A 663 -33.65 -3.46 4.81
C VAL A 663 -34.77 -4.36 5.37
N GLN A 664 -35.91 -4.48 4.69
CA GLN A 664 -36.99 -5.39 5.09
C GLN A 664 -36.56 -6.87 5.11
N ASP A 665 -35.86 -7.34 4.06
CA ASP A 665 -35.42 -8.72 3.95
C ASP A 665 -34.30 -9.04 4.97
N TYR A 666 -33.39 -8.08 5.25
CA TYR A 666 -32.38 -8.21 6.30
C TYR A 666 -32.97 -8.34 7.70
N PHE A 667 -34.03 -7.58 8.01
CA PHE A 667 -34.68 -7.63 9.33
C PHE A 667 -35.75 -8.71 9.49
N ALA A 668 -36.19 -9.34 8.40
CA ALA A 668 -37.17 -10.42 8.44
C ALA A 668 -36.69 -11.66 9.22
N GLY A 669 -35.37 -11.87 9.32
CA GLY A 669 -34.75 -12.95 10.10
C GLY A 669 -34.59 -12.67 11.60
N TYR A 670 -34.77 -11.43 12.06
CA TYR A 670 -34.61 -11.06 13.47
C TYR A 670 -35.97 -11.08 14.18
N TYR A 671 -36.26 -12.16 14.91
CA TYR A 671 -37.52 -12.43 15.63
C TYR A 671 -37.91 -11.41 16.74
N HIS A 672 -37.23 -10.27 16.86
CA HIS A 672 -37.48 -9.25 17.90
C HIS A 672 -37.72 -7.82 17.39
N ALA A 673 -37.83 -7.57 16.08
CA ALA A 673 -38.18 -6.23 15.60
C ALA A 673 -39.67 -5.92 15.85
N SER A 674 -39.95 -4.95 16.75
CA SER A 674 -41.32 -4.55 17.12
C SER A 674 -42.13 -4.02 15.93
N ALA A 675 -43.46 -4.11 15.98
CA ALA A 675 -44.34 -3.57 14.91
C ALA A 675 -44.09 -2.08 14.62
N SER A 676 -43.66 -1.33 15.64
CA SER A 676 -43.25 0.07 15.54
C SER A 676 -42.02 0.26 14.63
N ALA A 677 -41.07 -0.69 14.63
CA ALA A 677 -39.89 -0.68 13.77
C ALA A 677 -40.23 -0.88 12.28
N ARG A 678 -41.25 -1.70 12.00
CA ARG A 678 -41.72 -1.97 10.63
C ARG A 678 -42.50 -0.78 10.06
N LEU A 679 -43.34 -0.14 10.88
CA LEU A 679 -44.09 1.08 10.53
C LEU A 679 -43.20 2.31 10.29
N LEU A 680 -42.00 2.32 10.85
CA LEU A 680 -41.01 3.40 10.73
C LEU A 680 -40.32 3.47 9.36
N LEU A 681 -40.26 2.33 8.68
CA LEU A 681 -39.62 2.14 7.38
C LEU A 681 -40.63 2.24 6.23
N ASP A 682 -41.91 2.42 6.55
CA ASP A 682 -43.03 2.56 5.61
C ASP A 682 -43.48 4.03 5.43
N ASP A 683 -42.91 4.98 6.18
CA ASP A 683 -43.31 6.39 6.15
C ASP A 683 -42.21 7.30 5.54
N ASP A 684 -42.29 7.45 4.23
CA ASP A 684 -41.44 8.31 3.38
C ASP A 684 -41.53 9.80 3.75
N THR A 685 -42.47 10.17 4.62
CA THR A 685 -42.74 11.57 5.00
C THR A 685 -42.07 11.96 6.32
N LEU A 686 -41.42 11.03 7.00
CA LEU A 686 -40.73 11.31 8.25
C LEU A 686 -39.54 12.25 8.01
N ASP A 687 -39.52 13.35 8.78
CA ASP A 687 -38.40 14.28 8.74
C ASP A 687 -37.10 13.56 9.16
N PRO A 688 -35.94 13.92 8.57
CA PRO A 688 -34.67 13.22 8.78
C PRO A 688 -34.32 12.97 10.25
N LYS A 689 -34.72 13.90 11.14
CA LYS A 689 -34.44 13.82 12.58
C LYS A 689 -35.23 12.69 13.25
N THR A 690 -36.50 12.51 12.85
CA THR A 690 -37.37 11.45 13.36
C THR A 690 -36.95 10.06 12.84
N PHE A 691 -36.51 9.98 11.58
CA PHE A 691 -35.96 8.75 11.00
C PHE A 691 -34.68 8.30 11.70
N ILE A 692 -33.71 9.20 11.88
CA ILE A 692 -32.42 8.93 12.54
C ILE A 692 -32.62 8.51 14.00
N GLY A 693 -33.49 9.19 14.75
CA GLY A 693 -33.74 8.89 16.17
C GLY A 693 -34.27 7.48 16.38
N ARG A 694 -35.18 7.04 15.52
CA ARG A 694 -35.80 5.71 15.61
C ARG A 694 -34.96 4.59 14.98
N ALA A 695 -34.17 4.88 13.94
CA ALA A 695 -33.15 3.95 13.44
C ALA A 695 -32.11 3.65 14.54
N SER A 696 -31.67 4.68 15.29
CA SER A 696 -30.74 4.51 16.42
C SER A 696 -31.29 3.66 17.58
N GLU A 697 -32.62 3.52 17.72
CA GLU A 697 -33.26 2.63 18.70
C GLU A 697 -33.34 1.18 18.20
N LEU A 698 -33.31 0.96 16.88
CA LEU A 698 -33.47 -0.33 16.22
C LEU A 698 -32.20 -1.17 16.16
N PHE A 699 -31.03 -0.53 16.01
CA PHE A 699 -29.77 -1.22 15.74
C PHE A 699 -29.01 -1.71 16.98
N HIS A 700 -29.39 -1.30 18.19
CA HIS A 700 -28.87 -1.66 19.54
C HIS A 700 -27.38 -1.95 19.79
N GLU A 701 -26.48 -2.02 18.81
CA GLU A 701 -25.05 -1.93 19.01
C GLU A 701 -24.62 -0.48 18.79
N ARG A 702 -24.16 0.12 19.88
CA ARG A 702 -23.51 1.43 19.87
C ARG A 702 -22.01 1.16 19.73
N LEU A 703 -21.30 2.02 19.00
CA LEU A 703 -19.85 2.22 19.23
C LEU A 703 -19.63 2.20 20.74
N THR A 704 -18.72 1.35 21.20
CA THR A 704 -18.47 1.21 22.63
C THR A 704 -18.03 2.56 23.19
N GLU A 705 -18.26 2.79 24.47
CA GLU A 705 -17.95 4.09 25.09
C GLU A 705 -16.44 4.41 25.01
N ALA A 706 -15.60 3.38 24.93
CA ALA A 706 -14.17 3.48 24.65
C ALA A 706 -13.86 3.94 23.21
N GLU A 707 -14.54 3.37 22.20
CA GLU A 707 -14.35 3.76 20.79
C GLU A 707 -14.86 5.17 20.51
N LEU A 708 -15.96 5.57 21.15
CA LEU A 708 -16.47 6.95 21.11
C LEU A 708 -15.49 7.93 21.75
N GLN A 709 -14.87 7.56 22.89
CA GLN A 709 -13.86 8.37 23.56
C GLN A 709 -12.57 8.50 22.76
N GLU A 710 -12.13 7.43 22.09
CA GLU A 710 -10.92 7.43 21.27
C GLU A 710 -11.08 8.25 19.99
N LEU A 711 -12.26 8.16 19.37
CA LEU A 711 -12.66 8.97 18.22
C LEU A 711 -12.81 10.45 18.58
N ASP A 712 -13.42 10.77 19.71
CA ASP A 712 -13.49 12.13 20.24
C ASP A 712 -12.08 12.68 20.56
N ALA A 713 -11.19 11.86 21.13
CA ALA A 713 -9.82 12.24 21.42
C ALA A 713 -9.00 12.49 20.14
N ALA A 714 -9.19 11.69 19.08
CA ALA A 714 -8.50 11.87 17.80
C ALA A 714 -8.97 13.15 17.05
N LEU A 715 -10.26 13.44 17.12
CA LEU A 715 -10.86 14.67 16.60
C LEU A 715 -10.36 15.92 17.34
N ASP A 716 -10.22 15.82 18.66
CA ASP A 716 -9.72 16.92 19.51
C ASP A 716 -8.21 17.17 19.29
N ARG A 717 -7.45 16.15 18.87
CA ARG A 717 -6.04 16.27 18.43
C ARG A 717 -5.88 16.87 17.03
N ASN A 718 -6.97 17.18 16.33
CA ASN A 718 -7.00 17.78 14.99
C ASN A 718 -6.25 16.94 13.95
N GLU A 719 -6.23 15.62 14.16
CA GLU A 719 -5.62 14.65 13.25
C GLU A 719 -6.30 14.70 11.88
N SER A 720 -5.53 14.48 10.80
CA SER A 720 -6.11 14.53 9.46
C SER A 720 -7.20 13.46 9.32
N ILE A 721 -8.22 13.72 8.49
CA ILE A 721 -9.28 12.74 8.16
C ILE A 721 -8.68 11.38 7.76
N SER A 722 -7.47 11.40 7.18
CA SER A 722 -6.76 10.19 6.82
C SER A 722 -6.21 9.40 8.00
N ALA A 723 -5.74 10.07 9.06
CA ALA A 723 -5.18 9.45 10.26
C ALA A 723 -6.29 8.83 11.15
N ILE A 724 -7.42 9.54 11.28
CA ILE A 724 -8.60 9.06 12.03
C ILE A 724 -9.22 7.83 11.36
N ALA A 725 -9.28 7.81 10.02
CA ALA A 725 -9.77 6.66 9.27
C ALA A 725 -8.89 5.41 9.40
N SER A 726 -7.56 5.59 9.46
CA SER A 726 -6.60 4.48 9.65
C SER A 726 -6.60 3.89 11.06
N ALA A 727 -7.01 4.65 12.09
CA ALA A 727 -7.10 4.14 13.46
C ALA A 727 -8.37 3.30 13.71
N ALA A 728 -9.47 3.57 13.02
CA ALA A 728 -10.74 2.84 13.15
C ALA A 728 -10.79 1.49 12.38
N LEU A 729 -9.79 1.22 11.55
CA LEU A 729 -9.69 0.03 10.70
C LEU A 729 -8.99 -1.12 11.44
N ILE A 730 -9.76 -2.12 11.88
CA ILE A 730 -9.25 -3.50 12.09
C ILE A 730 -8.96 -4.07 10.69
N PRO A 731 -7.82 -4.76 10.46
CA PRO A 731 -7.39 -5.12 9.11
C PRO A 731 -8.27 -6.23 8.52
N VAL A 732 -9.01 -5.86 7.48
CA VAL A 732 -9.57 -6.77 6.48
C VAL A 732 -9.07 -6.25 5.10
N PRO A 733 -8.76 -7.13 4.13
CA PRO A 733 -8.00 -6.76 2.94
C PRO A 733 -8.73 -5.71 2.09
N GLY A 734 -8.08 -4.56 1.85
CA GLY A 734 -8.65 -3.46 1.08
C GLY A 734 -8.48 -3.60 -0.44
N SER A 735 -9.56 -3.29 -1.15
CA SER A 735 -9.82 -3.30 -2.60
C SER A 735 -8.98 -2.38 -3.50
N ALA A 736 -7.87 -1.80 -3.02
CA ALA A 736 -7.07 -0.83 -3.78
C ALA A 736 -6.09 -1.43 -4.82
N ALA A 737 -6.10 -2.75 -5.03
CA ALA A 737 -5.22 -3.45 -5.99
C ALA A 737 -5.72 -3.42 -7.46
N LEU A 738 -6.73 -2.63 -7.80
CA LEU A 738 -7.39 -2.70 -9.12
C LEU A 738 -7.24 -1.45 -10.00
N GLN A 739 -6.46 -0.44 -9.59
CA GLN A 739 -6.25 0.77 -10.39
C GLN A 739 -4.83 1.34 -10.20
N ASN A 740 -3.83 0.83 -10.91
CA ASN A 740 -2.88 1.66 -11.67
C ASN A 740 -1.89 0.78 -12.46
N ASP A 741 -1.57 1.31 -13.65
CA ASP A 741 -0.80 0.68 -14.71
C ASP A 741 0.63 0.29 -14.32
N GLY A 742 1.18 -0.62 -15.13
CA GLY A 742 2.43 -1.34 -14.93
C GLY A 742 3.63 -0.51 -14.48
N ASP A 743 4.27 -1.00 -13.43
CA ASP A 743 5.71 -1.17 -13.44
C ASP A 743 6.05 -2.51 -12.78
N ALA A 744 6.83 -3.31 -13.50
CA ALA A 744 7.33 -4.59 -13.02
C ALA A 744 8.29 -4.35 -11.85
N ASP A 745 8.34 -5.31 -10.93
CA ASP A 745 9.39 -5.52 -9.93
C ASP A 745 9.25 -4.95 -8.50
N GLN A 746 8.02 -4.73 -8.01
CA GLN A 746 7.82 -4.60 -6.55
C GLN A 746 6.85 -5.65 -6.02
N ARG A 747 7.39 -6.53 -5.16
CA ARG A 747 6.60 -7.45 -4.32
C ARG A 747 5.53 -6.64 -3.58
N PRO A 748 4.31 -7.16 -3.40
CA PRO A 748 3.25 -6.44 -2.73
C PRO A 748 3.67 -6.18 -1.27
N GLY A 749 4.05 -4.94 -0.99
CA GLY A 749 4.33 -4.48 0.35
C GLY A 749 3.04 -4.49 1.15
N TYR A 750 2.91 -5.46 2.06
CA TYR A 750 2.27 -5.13 3.32
C TYR A 750 3.01 -3.88 3.86
N PHE A 751 2.27 -2.91 4.38
CA PHE A 751 2.81 -1.71 5.01
C PHE A 751 2.43 -1.75 6.49
N TYR A 752 3.24 -2.42 7.30
CA TYR A 752 3.60 -2.07 8.66
C TYR A 752 4.06 -0.63 8.54
N PRO A 753 3.25 0.34 8.99
CA PRO A 753 3.75 1.70 9.09
C PRO A 753 5.00 1.61 9.96
N LEU A 754 6.06 2.30 9.54
CA LEU A 754 7.18 2.51 10.45
C LEU A 754 6.60 3.00 11.77
N PRO A 755 7.01 2.45 12.92
CA PRO A 755 6.46 2.87 14.19
C PRO A 755 6.58 4.39 14.27
N SER A 756 5.56 5.04 14.82
CA SER A 756 5.41 6.49 14.72
C SER A 756 6.63 7.28 15.19
N GLY A 757 7.43 6.72 16.10
CA GLY A 757 8.70 7.32 16.53
C GLY A 757 9.90 7.09 15.62
N PHE A 758 9.77 6.41 14.49
CA PHE A 758 10.87 6.17 13.55
C PHE A 758 11.00 7.29 12.52
N ASN A 759 12.09 8.03 12.59
CA ASN A 759 12.47 9.07 11.63
C ASN A 759 13.40 8.50 10.54
N LYS A 760 12.88 8.41 9.31
CA LYS A 760 13.63 7.92 8.13
C LYS A 760 14.85 8.75 7.78
N GLU A 761 14.83 10.06 8.00
CA GLU A 761 15.88 10.98 7.53
C GLU A 761 17.19 10.79 8.31
N ASN A 762 17.09 10.44 9.59
CA ASN A 762 18.25 10.30 10.47
C ASN A 762 18.36 8.90 11.11
N GLY A 763 17.44 7.98 10.83
CA GLY A 763 17.39 6.64 11.42
C GLY A 763 17.17 6.64 12.94
N LEU A 764 16.64 7.73 13.51
CA LEU A 764 16.33 7.84 14.93
C LEU A 764 14.99 7.16 15.20
N TYR A 765 14.93 6.34 16.25
CA TYR A 765 13.71 5.64 16.66
C TYR A 765 13.40 5.99 18.11
N ASP A 766 12.38 6.82 18.33
CA ASP A 766 11.80 7.08 19.66
C ASP A 766 10.79 5.97 19.99
N PRO A 767 11.12 5.02 20.87
CA PRO A 767 10.23 3.89 21.13
C PRO A 767 8.97 4.28 21.92
N VAL A 768 8.90 5.49 22.47
CA VAL A 768 7.75 5.94 23.28
C VAL A 768 6.66 6.54 22.37
N GLU A 769 7.03 7.07 21.21
CA GLU A 769 6.09 7.66 20.27
C GLU A 769 5.28 6.57 19.54
N GLY A 770 4.05 6.35 20.01
CA GLY A 770 3.11 5.34 19.51
C GLY A 770 3.06 4.04 20.29
N ASN A 771 3.81 3.92 21.39
CA ASN A 771 3.77 2.78 22.29
C ASN A 771 3.25 3.23 23.66
N THR A 772 1.92 3.28 23.80
CA THR A 772 1.27 3.76 25.02
C THR A 772 1.67 2.92 26.24
N ALA A 773 1.80 1.60 26.10
CA ALA A 773 2.23 0.73 27.19
C ALA A 773 3.66 1.05 27.65
N LEU A 774 4.57 1.38 26.73
CA LEU A 774 5.92 1.82 27.07
C LEU A 774 5.92 3.21 27.70
N SER A 775 5.09 4.14 27.19
CA SER A 775 4.97 5.49 27.73
C SER A 775 4.51 5.48 29.19
N GLU A 776 3.44 4.73 29.50
CA GLU A 776 2.92 4.56 30.86
C GLU A 776 3.96 3.89 31.76
N LEU A 777 4.64 2.84 31.27
CA LEU A 777 5.70 2.17 32.03
C LEU A 777 6.87 3.12 32.34
N VAL A 778 7.30 3.93 31.37
CA VAL A 778 8.37 4.91 31.55
C VAL A 778 7.95 5.97 32.56
N GLU A 779 6.71 6.46 32.48
CA GLU A 779 6.18 7.46 33.41
C GLU A 779 6.14 6.91 34.84
N ASP A 780 5.53 5.75 35.07
CA ASP A 780 5.40 5.10 36.38
C ASP A 780 6.76 4.84 37.05
N ILE A 781 7.76 4.41 36.26
CA ILE A 781 9.14 4.23 36.76
C ILE A 781 9.78 5.59 37.07
N SER A 782 9.60 6.58 36.20
CA SER A 782 10.22 7.91 36.33
C SER A 782 9.72 8.67 37.56
N ILE A 783 8.45 8.49 37.94
CA ILE A 783 7.83 9.11 39.11
C ILE A 783 7.88 8.23 40.36
N ASN A 784 8.66 7.14 40.34
CA ASN A 784 8.85 6.21 41.47
C ASN A 784 7.57 5.53 41.95
N GLN A 785 6.55 5.40 41.08
CA GLN A 785 5.32 4.65 41.37
C GLN A 785 5.48 3.14 41.14
N LEU A 786 6.40 2.74 40.26
CA LEU A 786 6.68 1.33 39.98
C LEU A 786 8.15 0.96 40.23
N ARG A 787 8.36 0.03 41.17
CA ARG A 787 9.68 -0.53 41.55
C ARG A 787 9.70 -2.05 41.61
N ASP A 788 8.53 -2.70 41.61
CA ASP A 788 8.47 -4.16 41.57
C ASP A 788 9.03 -4.69 40.25
N ARG A 789 10.11 -5.47 40.33
CA ARG A 789 10.86 -5.95 39.17
C ARG A 789 10.02 -6.87 38.29
N ALA A 790 9.21 -7.74 38.88
CA ALA A 790 8.38 -8.68 38.13
C ALA A 790 7.31 -7.93 37.31
N GLU A 791 6.66 -6.95 37.92
CA GLU A 791 5.67 -6.12 37.25
C GLU A 791 6.28 -5.24 36.14
N ILE A 792 7.46 -4.66 36.35
CA ILE A 792 8.18 -3.91 35.30
C ILE A 792 8.45 -4.80 34.08
N LEU A 793 8.95 -6.02 34.29
CA LEU A 793 9.24 -6.96 33.21
C LEU A 793 7.97 -7.42 32.49
N ARG A 794 6.87 -7.63 33.23
CA ARG A 794 5.56 -7.99 32.67
C ARG A 794 5.02 -6.89 31.77
N ARG A 795 5.02 -5.63 32.23
CA ARG A 795 4.58 -4.48 31.43
C ARG A 795 5.50 -4.22 30.24
N TYR A 796 6.80 -4.43 30.40
CA TYR A 796 7.72 -4.31 29.26
C TYR A 796 7.47 -5.40 28.21
N ALA A 797 7.12 -6.63 28.60
CA ALA A 797 6.70 -7.68 27.66
C ALA A 797 5.45 -7.28 26.86
N GLN A 798 4.50 -6.58 27.49
CA GLN A 798 3.33 -6.00 26.82
C GLN A 798 3.72 -4.88 25.85
N ALA A 799 4.64 -3.99 26.24
CA ALA A 799 5.18 -2.95 25.36
C ALA A 799 5.87 -3.55 24.11
N ILE A 800 6.60 -4.66 24.26
CA ILE A 800 7.22 -5.40 23.14
C ILE A 800 6.16 -5.97 22.18
N ARG A 801 4.99 -6.38 22.68
CA ARG A 801 3.89 -6.84 21.80
C ARG A 801 3.31 -5.71 20.96
N GLN A 802 3.28 -4.48 21.49
CA GLN A 802 2.85 -3.30 20.76
C GLN A 802 3.90 -2.84 19.75
N ASP A 803 5.18 -2.86 20.15
CA ASP A 803 6.30 -2.53 19.26
C ASP A 803 7.45 -3.54 19.37
N PRO A 804 7.49 -4.53 18.47
CA PRO A 804 8.52 -5.55 18.51
C PRO A 804 9.92 -5.04 18.12
N LEU A 805 10.06 -3.81 17.58
CA LEU A 805 11.38 -3.22 17.31
C LEU A 805 12.17 -2.95 18.59
N LEU A 806 11.52 -2.93 19.76
CA LEU A 806 12.21 -2.90 21.06
C LEU A 806 13.22 -4.05 21.23
N LEU A 807 12.99 -5.20 20.58
CA LEU A 807 13.93 -6.34 20.59
C LEU A 807 15.18 -6.11 19.74
N SER A 808 15.09 -5.23 18.74
CA SER A 808 16.15 -5.03 17.76
C SER A 808 17.32 -4.22 18.32
N GLY A 809 17.09 -3.35 19.32
CA GLY A 809 18.08 -2.36 19.74
C GLY A 809 18.12 -1.13 18.83
N MET A 810 17.10 -0.88 18.00
CA MET A 810 16.98 0.35 17.21
C MET A 810 16.90 1.61 18.09
N GLN A 811 16.38 1.50 19.30
CA GLN A 811 16.19 2.60 20.25
C GLN A 811 17.52 3.15 20.81
N GLN A 812 18.65 2.51 20.55
CA GLN A 812 19.92 2.90 21.18
C GLN A 812 20.42 4.28 20.78
N LYS A 813 20.26 4.66 19.51
CA LYS A 813 20.64 5.99 19.05
C LYS A 813 19.84 7.05 19.79
N TYR A 814 18.54 6.82 19.94
CA TYR A 814 17.67 7.67 20.73
C TYR A 814 18.09 7.76 22.19
N ILE A 815 18.37 6.61 22.84
CA ILE A 815 18.84 6.57 24.23
C ILE A 815 20.15 7.37 24.36
N TRP A 816 21.11 7.14 23.46
CA TRP A 816 22.43 7.78 23.52
C TRP A 816 22.34 9.31 23.40
N GLU A 817 21.62 9.80 22.40
CA GLU A 817 21.42 11.25 22.19
C GLU A 817 20.60 11.87 23.33
N SER A 818 19.61 11.14 23.85
CA SER A 818 18.72 11.62 24.90
C SER A 818 19.34 11.60 26.29
N LEU A 819 20.29 10.70 26.58
CA LEU A 819 21.06 10.69 27.84
C LEU A 819 21.92 11.95 28.01
N GLN A 820 22.33 12.57 26.89
CA GLN A 820 23.07 13.85 26.88
C GLN A 820 22.14 15.09 26.95
N SER A 821 20.82 14.89 26.88
CA SER A 821 19.83 15.96 27.01
C SER A 821 19.51 16.26 28.48
N SER A 822 18.53 17.13 28.75
CA SER A 822 18.03 17.41 30.10
C SER A 822 16.50 17.31 30.16
N GLY A 823 15.95 17.20 31.37
CA GLY A 823 14.50 17.17 31.60
C GLY A 823 13.86 15.82 31.25
N GLN A 824 12.64 15.85 30.71
CA GLN A 824 11.83 14.65 30.48
C GLN A 824 12.50 13.66 29.52
N ARG A 825 13.11 14.17 28.45
CA ARG A 825 13.79 13.33 27.45
C ARG A 825 14.95 12.54 28.04
N GLN A 826 15.72 13.13 28.96
CA GLN A 826 16.79 12.44 29.68
C GLN A 826 16.23 11.36 30.61
N ARG A 827 15.14 11.65 31.34
CA ARG A 827 14.48 10.68 32.23
C ARG A 827 13.94 9.47 31.48
N THR A 828 13.28 9.69 30.35
CA THR A 828 12.84 8.62 29.43
C THR A 828 14.03 7.76 29.00
N ALA A 829 15.15 8.37 28.61
CA ALA A 829 16.34 7.66 28.17
C ALA A 829 16.98 6.79 29.28
N LEU A 830 16.97 7.24 30.54
CA LEU A 830 17.45 6.46 31.68
C LEU A 830 16.66 5.16 31.83
N VAL A 831 15.32 5.25 31.81
CA VAL A 831 14.46 4.06 31.90
C VAL A 831 14.65 3.12 30.72
N LEU A 832 14.68 3.66 29.50
CA LEU A 832 14.89 2.85 28.30
C LEU A 832 16.27 2.18 28.26
N ALA A 833 17.31 2.83 28.80
CA ALA A 833 18.63 2.22 28.94
C ALA A 833 18.57 0.97 29.83
N ALA A 834 17.87 1.03 30.97
CA ALA A 834 17.67 -0.11 31.86
C ALA A 834 16.86 -1.23 31.18
N LEU A 835 15.73 -0.90 30.57
CA LEU A 835 14.84 -1.86 29.90
C LEU A 835 15.44 -2.47 28.63
N SER A 836 16.44 -1.85 28.01
CA SER A 836 17.16 -2.44 26.88
C SER A 836 17.98 -3.69 27.27
N GLY A 837 18.34 -3.83 28.55
CA GLY A 837 19.21 -4.91 29.02
C GLY A 837 20.63 -4.87 28.45
N MET A 838 21.12 -3.70 28.02
CA MET A 838 22.42 -3.54 27.36
C MET A 838 23.49 -2.90 28.23
N ASN A 839 24.50 -3.68 28.60
CA ASN A 839 25.61 -3.21 29.45
C ASN A 839 26.45 -2.09 28.85
N SER A 840 26.37 -1.85 27.53
CA SER A 840 27.03 -0.73 26.87
C SER A 840 26.60 0.64 27.40
N PHE A 841 25.45 0.75 28.08
CA PHE A 841 24.99 1.98 28.72
C PHE A 841 25.54 2.23 30.12
N LEU A 842 26.14 1.23 30.79
CA LEU A 842 26.64 1.37 32.16
C LEU A 842 27.59 2.57 32.34
N PRO A 843 28.59 2.81 31.45
CA PRO A 843 29.47 3.97 31.60
C PRO A 843 28.74 5.32 31.50
N MET A 844 27.73 5.42 30.62
CA MET A 844 26.94 6.65 30.49
C MET A 844 26.04 6.88 31.70
N LEU A 845 25.41 5.82 32.21
CA LEU A 845 24.58 5.93 33.42
C LEU A 845 25.43 6.38 34.61
N GLN A 846 26.64 5.84 34.76
CA GLN A 846 27.60 6.28 35.77
C GLN A 846 28.02 7.76 35.60
N GLN A 847 28.19 8.21 34.36
CA GLN A 847 28.43 9.61 34.05
C GLN A 847 27.25 10.49 34.46
N VAL A 848 26.00 10.12 34.17
CA VAL A 848 24.82 10.89 34.58
C VAL A 848 24.71 10.96 36.11
N ILE A 849 24.93 9.84 36.82
CA ILE A 849 24.94 9.78 38.29
C ILE A 849 25.95 10.78 38.88
N THR A 850 27.12 10.91 38.27
CA THR A 850 28.20 11.77 38.79
C THR A 850 28.07 13.24 38.39
N THR A 851 27.34 13.55 37.33
CA THR A 851 27.32 14.91 36.75
C THR A 851 26.00 15.66 36.95
N THR A 852 24.88 14.96 37.15
CA THR A 852 23.58 15.62 37.32
C THR A 852 23.43 16.24 38.70
N SER A 853 22.90 17.47 38.75
CA SER A 853 22.52 18.15 39.99
C SER A 853 21.05 17.99 40.36
N ASP A 854 20.22 17.45 39.46
CA ASP A 854 18.82 17.13 39.74
C ASP A 854 18.71 15.80 40.49
N PHE A 855 18.37 15.86 41.77
CA PHE A 855 18.25 14.70 42.67
C PHE A 855 17.38 13.58 42.08
N ASN A 856 16.23 13.93 41.49
CA ASN A 856 15.31 12.93 40.92
C ASN A 856 15.92 12.22 39.71
N THR A 857 16.66 12.95 38.88
CA THR A 857 17.37 12.37 37.73
C THR A 857 18.55 11.50 38.19
N GLY A 858 19.26 11.91 39.25
CA GLY A 858 20.35 11.12 39.84
C GLY A 858 19.87 9.79 40.43
N GLU A 859 18.77 9.81 41.20
CA GLU A 859 18.14 8.60 41.74
C GLU A 859 17.63 7.66 40.63
N LEU A 860 16.99 8.21 39.58
CA LEU A 860 16.54 7.42 38.43
C LEU A 860 17.71 6.81 37.66
N ALA A 861 18.81 7.55 37.50
CA ALA A 861 20.02 7.04 36.85
C ALA A 861 20.68 5.92 37.64
N LYS A 862 20.71 6.05 38.98
CA LYS A 862 21.18 5.00 39.88
C LYS A 862 20.31 3.74 39.80
N TRP A 863 18.97 3.89 39.84
CA TRP A 863 18.05 2.77 39.64
C TRP A 863 18.30 2.09 38.29
N SER A 864 18.46 2.87 37.22
CA SER A 864 18.69 2.36 35.87
C SER A 864 20.01 1.59 35.78
N HIS A 865 21.06 2.11 36.42
CA HIS A 865 22.36 1.47 36.51
C HIS A 865 22.27 0.13 37.26
N ASP A 866 21.69 0.13 38.46
CA ASP A 866 21.60 -1.07 39.30
C ASP A 866 20.71 -2.14 38.64
N PHE A 867 19.59 -1.74 38.03
CA PHE A 867 18.76 -2.63 37.23
C PHE A 867 19.55 -3.25 36.09
N LEU A 868 20.38 -2.47 35.39
CA LEU A 868 21.18 -2.95 34.27
C LEU A 868 22.37 -3.81 34.70
N VAL A 869 22.97 -3.59 35.87
CA VAL A 869 23.97 -4.50 36.44
C VAL A 869 23.36 -5.88 36.70
N ASP A 870 22.14 -5.92 37.22
CA ASP A 870 21.42 -7.14 37.54
C ASP A 870 20.85 -7.86 36.29
N GLU A 871 20.23 -7.10 35.39
CA GLU A 871 19.45 -7.61 34.25
C GLU A 871 20.17 -7.54 32.91
N GLY A 872 21.22 -6.73 32.80
CA GLY A 872 21.88 -6.41 31.55
C GLY A 872 22.88 -7.46 31.09
N ARG A 873 23.21 -7.42 29.81
CA ARG A 873 24.17 -8.28 29.11
C ARG A 873 24.96 -7.47 28.09
N SER A 874 26.10 -7.99 27.67
CA SER A 874 26.76 -7.43 26.49
C SER A 874 26.06 -7.94 25.23
N LEU A 875 25.64 -7.00 24.39
CA LEU A 875 25.12 -7.25 23.04
C LEU A 875 26.05 -6.65 21.97
N THR A 876 27.30 -6.34 22.36
CA THR A 876 28.33 -5.90 21.44
C THR A 876 28.87 -7.11 20.69
N VAL A 877 29.21 -6.89 19.42
CA VAL A 877 29.80 -7.91 18.54
C VAL A 877 31.11 -8.45 19.13
N GLY A 878 31.92 -7.60 19.75
CA GLY A 878 33.24 -7.96 20.28
C GLY A 878 33.20 -8.82 21.55
N ASP A 879 32.15 -8.70 22.36
CA ASP A 879 32.01 -9.50 23.59
C ASP A 879 31.28 -10.83 23.33
N PHE A 880 30.80 -11.05 22.11
CA PHE A 880 30.00 -12.21 21.74
C PHE A 880 30.86 -13.28 21.05
N ALA A 881 31.55 -14.10 21.84
CA ALA A 881 32.18 -15.33 21.35
C ALA A 881 31.20 -16.52 21.47
N PRO A 882 31.02 -17.34 20.42
CA PRO A 882 30.21 -18.54 20.50
C PRO A 882 30.97 -19.65 21.24
N THR A 883 31.14 -19.53 22.56
CA THR A 883 31.80 -20.55 23.38
C THR A 883 30.79 -21.18 24.33
N ASP A 884 29.84 -21.98 23.81
CA ASP A 884 28.91 -22.86 24.58
C ASP A 884 27.52 -22.32 24.95
N VAL A 885 27.01 -21.28 24.28
CA VAL A 885 25.64 -20.82 24.55
C VAL A 885 24.63 -21.74 23.86
N ASP A 886 23.85 -22.49 24.65
CA ASP A 886 22.64 -23.17 24.19
C ASP A 886 21.65 -22.13 23.65
N MET A 887 21.47 -22.13 22.32
CA MET A 887 20.73 -21.10 21.59
C MET A 887 19.22 -21.26 21.68
N GLY A 888 18.73 -22.29 22.39
CA GLY A 888 17.30 -22.44 22.71
C GLY A 888 16.71 -21.22 23.45
N ASP A 889 17.56 -20.43 24.12
CA ASP A 889 17.18 -19.32 25.00
C ASP A 889 17.36 -17.90 24.40
N TRP A 890 17.42 -17.77 23.07
CA TRP A 890 17.38 -16.49 22.32
C TRP A 890 18.30 -15.38 22.91
N PRO A 891 19.62 -15.62 23.03
CA PRO A 891 20.50 -14.81 23.87
C PRO A 891 20.75 -13.36 23.41
N LEU A 892 20.29 -12.99 22.22
CA LEU A 892 20.84 -11.86 21.50
C LEU A 892 19.90 -10.66 21.34
N VAL A 893 18.63 -10.73 21.72
CA VAL A 893 17.69 -9.59 21.62
C VAL A 893 17.94 -8.50 22.69
N ALA A 894 17.51 -7.26 22.46
CA ALA A 894 17.71 -6.12 23.38
C ALA A 894 16.64 -6.04 24.49
N VAL A 895 16.70 -6.96 25.45
CA VAL A 895 15.79 -7.01 26.61
C VAL A 895 16.50 -7.47 27.89
N PRO A 896 15.91 -7.32 29.09
CA PRO A 896 16.47 -7.85 30.35
C PRO A 896 16.71 -9.37 30.31
N LYS A 897 17.59 -9.91 31.15
CA LYS A 897 17.85 -11.37 31.21
C LYS A 897 16.63 -12.15 31.72
N THR A 898 15.94 -11.64 32.73
CA THR A 898 14.87 -12.36 33.44
C THR A 898 13.58 -12.44 32.64
N ILE A 899 13.29 -11.46 31.76
CA ILE A 899 12.07 -11.44 30.95
C ILE A 899 11.92 -12.72 30.13
N ARG A 900 13.04 -13.34 29.70
CA ARG A 900 13.04 -14.54 28.87
C ARG A 900 12.44 -15.77 29.55
N LYS A 901 12.50 -15.80 30.88
CA LYS A 901 11.95 -16.89 31.69
C LYS A 901 10.47 -16.68 32.00
N SER A 902 9.90 -15.54 31.63
CA SER A 902 8.49 -15.26 31.86
C SER A 902 7.60 -16.02 30.86
N LYS A 903 6.41 -16.41 31.32
CA LYS A 903 5.39 -17.00 30.44
C LYS A 903 4.94 -16.01 29.35
N ASP A 904 4.92 -14.72 29.68
CA ASP A 904 4.53 -13.66 28.74
C ASP A 904 5.50 -13.53 27.57
N TRP A 905 6.79 -13.76 27.82
CA TRP A 905 7.82 -13.81 26.77
C TRP A 905 7.60 -14.94 25.77
N GLN A 906 7.26 -16.14 26.24
CA GLN A 906 6.96 -17.27 25.36
C GLN A 906 5.79 -16.95 24.43
N GLN A 907 4.74 -16.29 24.95
CA GLN A 907 3.61 -15.83 24.14
C GLN A 907 4.00 -14.71 23.16
N THR A 908 4.84 -13.76 23.57
CA THR A 908 5.33 -12.69 22.68
C THR A 908 6.14 -13.25 21.51
N MET A 909 6.91 -14.33 21.74
CA MET A 909 7.69 -14.99 20.69
C MET A 909 6.85 -15.85 19.74
N LEU A 910 5.68 -16.34 20.20
CA LEU A 910 4.72 -17.06 19.35
C LEU A 910 3.90 -16.14 18.44
N TYR A 911 4.00 -14.82 18.61
CA TYR A 911 3.33 -13.88 17.73
C TYR A 911 3.92 -13.99 16.32
N PRO A 912 3.11 -14.09 15.26
CA PRO A 912 3.62 -14.14 13.89
C PRO A 912 4.24 -12.79 13.55
N TRP A 913 5.57 -12.73 13.54
CA TRP A 913 6.32 -11.56 13.13
C TRP A 913 6.18 -11.41 11.61
N SER A 914 5.69 -10.26 11.14
CA SER A 914 5.43 -10.05 9.72
C SER A 914 6.73 -10.07 8.90
N ASP A 915 6.69 -10.55 7.65
CA ASP A 915 7.81 -10.52 6.69
C ASP A 915 8.35 -9.10 6.44
N GLN A 916 7.57 -8.09 6.81
CA GLN A 916 7.93 -6.71 6.64
C GLN A 916 8.61 -6.09 7.87
N LEU A 917 8.32 -6.58 9.07
CA LEU A 917 9.21 -6.31 10.20
C LEU A 917 10.61 -6.84 9.89
N ARG A 918 10.69 -7.99 9.20
CA ARG A 918 11.94 -8.53 8.65
C ARG A 918 12.57 -7.56 7.63
N SER A 919 11.83 -7.06 6.64
CA SER A 919 12.39 -6.09 5.67
C SER A 919 12.83 -4.78 6.32
N THR A 920 12.05 -4.25 7.26
CA THR A 920 12.36 -3.00 7.99
C THR A 920 13.64 -3.12 8.81
N VAL A 921 13.84 -4.24 9.50
CA VAL A 921 15.07 -4.49 10.26
C VAL A 921 16.27 -4.66 9.30
N VAL A 922 16.07 -5.31 8.14
CA VAL A 922 17.13 -5.52 7.13
C VAL A 922 17.51 -4.21 6.41
N GLU A 923 16.54 -3.43 5.94
CA GLU A 923 16.76 -2.14 5.26
C GLU A 923 17.48 -1.15 6.17
N ASN A 924 17.09 -1.09 7.45
CA ASN A 924 17.74 -0.22 8.42
C ASN A 924 19.11 -0.75 8.87
N TYR A 925 19.33 -2.06 8.80
CA TYR A 925 20.65 -2.62 9.03
C TYR A 925 21.64 -2.13 7.97
N ALA A 926 21.24 -2.11 6.70
CA ALA A 926 22.08 -1.59 5.61
C ALA A 926 22.42 -0.09 5.78
N ALA A 927 21.54 0.69 6.42
CA ALA A 927 21.73 2.13 6.63
C ALA A 927 22.55 2.46 7.91
N ALA A 928 22.60 1.57 8.90
CA ALA A 928 23.29 1.80 10.16
C ALA A 928 24.72 1.24 10.08
N GLY A 929 25.74 2.10 10.17
CA GLY A 929 27.15 1.69 10.10
C GLY A 929 27.57 0.61 11.11
N VAL A 930 28.80 0.12 10.96
CA VAL A 930 29.42 -1.06 11.61
C VAL A 930 29.28 -1.17 13.14
N ALA A 931 29.03 -0.07 13.87
CA ALA A 931 28.82 -0.08 15.32
C ALA A 931 27.41 -0.56 15.74
N THR A 932 26.86 -1.55 15.05
CA THR A 932 25.49 -2.02 15.24
C THR A 932 25.42 -3.16 16.27
N PRO A 933 24.39 -3.19 17.13
CA PRO A 933 24.19 -4.24 18.13
C PRO A 933 23.95 -5.60 17.48
N VAL A 934 24.49 -6.66 18.07
CA VAL A 934 24.23 -8.04 17.64
C VAL A 934 22.73 -8.36 17.66
N SER A 935 21.94 -7.64 18.47
CA SER A 935 20.49 -7.80 18.56
C SER A 935 19.75 -7.54 17.26
N ARG A 936 20.22 -6.63 16.40
CA ARG A 936 19.59 -6.40 15.09
C ARG A 936 19.80 -7.61 14.19
N LEU A 937 21.04 -8.10 14.15
CA LEU A 937 21.41 -9.28 13.35
C LEU A 937 20.73 -10.55 13.82
N ALA A 938 20.64 -10.71 15.14
CA ALA A 938 19.94 -11.81 15.74
C ALA A 938 18.46 -11.77 15.38
N LEU A 939 17.81 -10.60 15.47
CA LEU A 939 16.42 -10.48 15.10
C LEU A 939 16.19 -10.81 13.62
N VAL A 940 17.08 -10.41 12.71
CA VAL A 940 17.00 -10.85 11.29
C VAL A 940 17.06 -12.38 11.18
N ALA A 941 18.03 -13.02 11.83
CA ALA A 941 18.18 -14.47 11.80
C ALA A 941 16.96 -15.21 12.37
N ILE A 942 16.43 -14.70 13.49
CA ILE A 942 15.20 -15.18 14.13
C ILE A 942 14.03 -15.10 13.15
N LEU A 943 13.85 -13.93 12.54
CA LEU A 943 12.77 -13.68 11.62
C LEU A 943 12.87 -14.57 10.38
N THR A 944 14.07 -14.93 9.91
CA THR A 944 14.27 -15.78 8.72
C THR A 944 14.06 -17.28 8.93
N GLY A 945 13.54 -17.73 10.08
CA GLY A 945 13.29 -19.15 10.36
C GLY A 945 13.97 -19.69 11.62
N GLY A 946 14.29 -18.81 12.57
CA GLY A 946 14.92 -19.16 13.85
C GLY A 946 16.42 -19.45 13.73
N PHE A 947 17.07 -19.74 14.86
CA PHE A 947 18.48 -20.16 14.90
C PHE A 947 18.69 -21.65 14.55
N GLY A 948 17.87 -22.15 13.62
CA GLY A 948 18.20 -23.39 12.92
C GLY A 948 19.52 -23.23 12.14
N PRO A 949 20.07 -24.32 11.62
CA PRO A 949 21.30 -24.32 10.81
C PRO A 949 21.35 -23.22 9.74
N LEU A 950 20.25 -23.03 8.99
CA LEU A 950 20.13 -21.99 7.98
C LEU A 950 20.13 -20.57 8.57
N GLY A 951 19.43 -20.33 9.68
CA GLY A 951 19.42 -19.03 10.34
C GLY A 951 20.75 -18.68 10.99
N LYS A 952 21.49 -19.67 11.53
CA LYS A 952 22.87 -19.49 11.99
C LYS A 952 23.81 -19.15 10.83
N LEU A 953 23.63 -19.75 9.65
CA LEU A 953 24.39 -19.39 8.45
C LEU A 953 24.09 -17.93 8.03
N GLN A 954 22.81 -17.57 7.94
CA GLN A 954 22.36 -16.20 7.64
C GLN A 954 22.93 -15.19 8.65
N PHE A 955 22.95 -15.56 9.93
CA PHE A 955 23.54 -14.74 10.99
C PHE A 955 25.05 -14.54 10.81
N ALA A 956 25.80 -15.60 10.44
CA ALA A 956 27.21 -15.49 10.11
C ALA A 956 27.46 -14.61 8.86
N MET A 957 26.59 -14.69 7.85
CA MET A 957 26.63 -13.80 6.68
C MET A 957 26.40 -12.34 7.08
N CYS A 958 25.41 -12.09 7.92
CA CYS A 958 25.14 -10.77 8.46
C CYS A 958 26.32 -10.20 9.26
N LEU A 959 26.98 -11.02 10.11
CA LEU A 959 28.19 -10.62 10.83
C LEU A 959 29.33 -10.27 9.86
N LYS A 960 29.49 -11.04 8.78
CA LYS A 960 30.49 -10.75 7.73
C LYS A 960 30.21 -9.41 7.07
N ASP A 961 28.97 -9.14 6.67
CA ASP A 961 28.58 -7.87 6.06
C ASP A 961 28.71 -6.68 7.03
N ALA A 962 28.57 -6.94 8.34
CA ALA A 962 28.88 -5.98 9.40
C ALA A 962 30.37 -5.62 9.51
N GLY A 963 31.27 -6.34 8.85
CA GLY A 963 32.72 -6.28 9.12
C GLY A 963 33.13 -6.96 10.43
N ALA A 964 32.23 -7.70 11.08
CA ALA A 964 32.48 -8.45 12.31
C ALA A 964 33.17 -9.80 12.03
N LEU A 965 34.31 -9.75 11.33
CA LEU A 965 34.88 -10.92 10.68
C LEU A 965 35.29 -12.04 11.65
N ASP A 966 35.79 -11.72 12.84
CA ASP A 966 36.13 -12.73 13.87
C ASP A 966 34.89 -13.45 14.41
N ALA A 967 33.79 -12.72 14.63
CA ALA A 967 32.53 -13.30 15.04
C ALA A 967 31.94 -14.15 13.91
N ALA A 968 31.90 -13.63 12.67
CA ALA A 968 31.43 -14.36 11.49
C ALA A 968 32.20 -15.68 11.29
N LEU A 969 33.54 -15.64 11.43
CA LEU A 969 34.40 -16.82 11.33
C LEU A 969 34.11 -17.82 12.46
N SER A 970 34.01 -17.34 13.70
CA SER A 970 33.72 -18.20 14.86
C SER A 970 32.36 -18.90 14.69
N TRP A 971 31.35 -18.19 14.19
CA TRP A 971 30.03 -18.75 13.91
C TRP A 971 30.05 -19.77 12.75
N GLY A 972 30.75 -19.46 11.67
CA GLY A 972 30.96 -20.42 10.57
C GLY A 972 31.67 -21.69 11.05
N MET A 973 32.73 -21.55 11.86
CA MET A 973 33.50 -22.66 12.42
C MET A 973 32.73 -23.47 13.48
N LEU A 974 31.77 -22.86 14.18
CA LEU A 974 30.87 -23.60 15.06
C LEU A 974 29.93 -24.50 14.24
N LEU A 975 29.38 -23.97 13.15
CA LEU A 975 28.46 -24.71 12.28
C LEU A 975 29.10 -25.94 11.62
N THR A 976 30.40 -25.90 11.34
CA THR A 976 31.12 -27.07 10.80
C THR A 976 31.29 -28.20 11.81
N LYS A 977 31.09 -27.95 13.11
CA LYS A 977 31.12 -28.97 14.17
C LYS A 977 29.75 -29.57 14.46
N ASP A 978 28.67 -28.92 14.02
CA ASP A 978 27.29 -29.36 14.23
C ASP A 978 26.85 -30.26 13.06
N SER A 979 26.99 -31.58 13.24
CA SER A 979 26.69 -32.57 12.19
C SER A 979 25.24 -32.54 11.72
N LYS A 980 24.30 -32.16 12.59
CA LYS A 980 22.90 -31.96 12.22
C LYS A 980 22.75 -30.71 11.37
N ALA A 981 23.44 -29.63 11.71
CA ALA A 981 23.44 -28.41 10.91
C ALA A 981 24.02 -28.59 9.51
N LEU A 982 25.07 -29.39 9.37
CA LEU A 982 25.66 -29.75 8.08
C LEU A 982 24.73 -30.56 7.17
N SER A 983 23.73 -31.26 7.73
CA SER A 983 22.74 -31.99 6.93
C SER A 983 21.60 -31.09 6.43
N GLU A 984 21.32 -30.00 7.13
CA GLU A 984 20.24 -29.05 6.81
C GLU A 984 20.73 -27.87 5.96
N VAL A 985 22.02 -27.52 6.05
CA VAL A 985 22.67 -26.50 5.22
C VAL A 985 23.53 -27.19 4.19
N ALA A 986 23.40 -26.83 2.91
CA ALA A 986 24.32 -27.30 1.87
C ALA A 986 25.78 -27.02 2.30
N PRO A 987 26.62 -28.03 2.58
CA PRO A 987 27.93 -27.82 3.20
C PRO A 987 28.81 -26.84 2.44
N GLY A 988 28.75 -26.87 1.10
CA GLY A 988 29.47 -25.93 0.26
C GLY A 988 29.07 -24.47 0.43
N SER A 989 27.84 -24.18 0.89
CA SER A 989 27.42 -22.80 1.20
C SER A 989 28.11 -22.25 2.43
N LEU A 990 28.21 -23.06 3.49
CA LEU A 990 28.90 -22.73 4.72
C LEU A 990 30.41 -22.59 4.52
N GLU A 991 31.01 -23.52 3.80
CA GLU A 991 32.44 -23.53 3.51
C GLU A 991 32.84 -22.31 2.66
N ASN A 992 32.03 -21.95 1.66
CA ASN A 992 32.27 -20.72 0.88
C ASN A 992 32.14 -19.47 1.75
N LEU A 993 31.20 -19.43 2.71
CA LEU A 993 31.10 -18.31 3.65
C LEU A 993 32.36 -18.18 4.51
N ILE A 994 32.85 -19.28 5.07
CA ILE A 994 34.08 -19.29 5.88
C ILE A 994 35.27 -18.83 5.06
N GLY A 995 35.41 -19.34 3.82
CA GLY A 995 36.43 -18.88 2.89
C GLY A 995 36.35 -17.38 2.64
N TYR A 996 35.14 -16.86 2.40
CA TYR A 996 34.96 -15.43 2.13
C TYR A 996 35.29 -14.55 3.34
N VAL A 997 34.93 -14.99 4.55
CA VAL A 997 35.31 -14.29 5.78
C VAL A 997 36.84 -14.26 5.95
N LEU A 998 37.53 -15.37 5.69
CA LEU A 998 39.00 -15.44 5.75
C LEU A 998 39.66 -14.55 4.69
N TYR A 999 39.10 -14.51 3.48
CA TYR A 999 39.54 -13.62 2.41
C TYR A 999 39.45 -12.15 2.84
N LEU A 1000 38.32 -11.72 3.41
CA LEU A 1000 38.15 -10.37 3.94
C LEU A 1000 39.11 -10.06 5.12
N LYS A 1001 39.50 -11.07 5.89
CA LYS A 1001 40.50 -10.95 6.97
C LYS A 1001 41.95 -10.90 6.46
N LYS A 1002 42.17 -10.95 5.14
CA LYS A 1002 43.51 -11.01 4.53
C LYS A 1002 44.30 -12.27 4.92
N ASP A 1003 43.59 -13.39 5.05
CA ASP A 1003 44.17 -14.74 5.11
C ASP A 1003 43.82 -15.49 3.82
N GLU A 1004 44.39 -15.03 2.71
CA GLU A 1004 44.06 -15.51 1.37
C GLU A 1004 44.38 -17.00 1.24
N LYS A 1005 45.47 -17.47 1.88
CA LYS A 1005 45.87 -18.89 1.85
C LYS A 1005 44.82 -19.80 2.47
N GLN A 1006 44.32 -19.47 3.66
CA GLN A 1006 43.25 -20.27 4.28
C GLN A 1006 41.93 -20.09 3.51
N SER A 1007 41.66 -18.91 2.96
CA SER A 1007 40.43 -18.69 2.17
C SER A 1007 40.32 -19.63 0.98
N ILE A 1008 41.40 -19.83 0.22
CA ILE A 1008 41.47 -20.74 -0.93
C ILE A 1008 41.13 -22.16 -0.50
N VAL A 1009 41.71 -22.66 0.60
CA VAL A 1009 41.42 -24.00 1.14
C VAL A 1009 39.93 -24.19 1.41
N TRP A 1010 39.25 -23.18 1.94
CA TRP A 1010 37.82 -23.26 2.23
C TRP A 1010 36.94 -23.13 0.98
N PHE A 1011 37.32 -22.33 -0.01
CA PHE A 1011 36.61 -22.29 -1.29
C PHE A 1011 36.77 -23.61 -2.07
N GLU A 1012 37.95 -24.24 -2.05
CA GLU A 1012 38.17 -25.56 -2.63
C GLU A 1012 37.31 -26.63 -1.96
N LYS A 1013 37.21 -26.60 -0.62
CA LYS A 1013 36.26 -27.44 0.12
C LYS A 1013 34.83 -27.20 -0.32
N ALA A 1014 34.42 -25.94 -0.47
CA ALA A 1014 33.08 -25.61 -0.90
C ALA A 1014 32.71 -26.21 -2.26
N ALA A 1015 33.63 -26.13 -3.23
CA ALA A 1015 33.47 -26.75 -4.54
C ALA A 1015 33.42 -28.29 -4.43
N ALA A 1016 34.30 -28.89 -3.61
CA ALA A 1016 34.32 -30.34 -3.37
C ALA A 1016 33.04 -30.85 -2.68
N SER A 1017 32.40 -30.03 -1.84
CA SER A 1017 31.11 -30.29 -1.20
C SER A 1017 29.89 -30.11 -2.14
N GLY A 1018 30.12 -29.94 -3.43
CA GLY A 1018 29.06 -29.93 -4.46
C GLY A 1018 28.44 -28.57 -4.73
N ARG A 1019 29.04 -27.46 -4.26
CA ARG A 1019 28.61 -26.12 -4.66
C ARG A 1019 29.13 -25.82 -6.08
N ASP A 1020 28.24 -25.88 -7.06
CA ASP A 1020 28.55 -25.80 -8.50
C ASP A 1020 28.08 -24.48 -9.16
N ASP A 1021 27.79 -23.46 -8.36
CA ASP A 1021 27.24 -22.18 -8.81
C ASP A 1021 28.29 -21.19 -9.38
N GLY A 1022 29.58 -21.55 -9.36
CA GLY A 1022 30.68 -20.72 -9.85
C GLY A 1022 31.25 -19.74 -8.81
N TRP A 1023 30.58 -19.56 -7.66
CA TRP A 1023 31.04 -18.65 -6.61
C TRP A 1023 32.36 -19.08 -5.96
N PRO A 1024 32.58 -20.38 -5.62
CA PRO A 1024 33.86 -20.84 -5.09
C PRO A 1024 35.03 -20.51 -6.03
N GLU A 1025 34.90 -20.79 -7.33
CA GLU A 1025 35.97 -20.56 -8.31
C GLU A 1025 36.29 -19.07 -8.45
N ARG A 1026 35.27 -18.21 -8.56
CA ARG A 1026 35.48 -16.76 -8.61
C ARG A 1026 36.21 -16.26 -7.36
N ASN A 1027 35.85 -16.78 -6.19
CA ASN A 1027 36.46 -16.37 -4.94
C ASN A 1027 37.91 -16.87 -4.81
N ILE A 1028 38.22 -18.09 -5.28
CA ILE A 1028 39.60 -18.60 -5.39
C ILE A 1028 40.43 -17.67 -6.28
N ALA A 1029 39.90 -17.30 -7.45
CA ALA A 1029 40.60 -16.41 -8.36
C ALA A 1029 40.94 -15.06 -7.72
N ASN A 1030 39.97 -14.43 -7.03
CA ASN A 1030 40.20 -13.17 -6.32
C ASN A 1030 41.29 -13.30 -5.24
N ALA A 1031 41.27 -14.38 -4.45
CA ALA A 1031 42.31 -14.65 -3.45
C ALA A 1031 43.69 -14.90 -4.08
N MET A 1032 43.74 -15.58 -5.23
CA MET A 1032 44.98 -15.79 -5.99
C MET A 1032 45.55 -14.49 -6.54
N ILE A 1033 44.70 -13.60 -7.09
CA ILE A 1033 45.09 -12.28 -7.56
C ILE A 1033 45.72 -11.47 -6.43
N ASP A 1034 45.11 -11.46 -5.24
CA ASP A 1034 45.62 -10.75 -4.06
C ASP A 1034 46.97 -11.35 -3.56
N LEU A 1035 47.20 -12.65 -3.78
CA LEU A 1035 48.49 -13.32 -3.53
C LEU A 1035 49.54 -13.07 -4.63
N GLY A 1036 49.18 -12.39 -5.73
CA GLY A 1036 50.04 -12.19 -6.89
C GLY A 1036 50.12 -13.39 -7.85
N GLN A 1037 49.29 -14.41 -7.64
CA GLN A 1037 49.13 -15.59 -8.50
C GLN A 1037 48.16 -15.29 -9.65
N VAL A 1038 48.46 -14.22 -10.38
CA VAL A 1038 47.55 -13.65 -11.39
C VAL A 1038 47.32 -14.64 -12.53
N LEU A 1039 48.31 -15.45 -12.92
CA LEU A 1039 48.20 -16.37 -14.06
C LEU A 1039 47.25 -17.54 -13.74
N GLU A 1040 47.32 -18.07 -12.52
CA GLU A 1040 46.48 -19.18 -12.06
C GLU A 1040 45.02 -18.77 -11.91
N ALA A 1041 44.76 -17.51 -11.55
CA ALA A 1041 43.41 -16.97 -11.34
C ALA A 1041 42.52 -16.99 -12.61
N GLN A 1042 43.11 -16.92 -13.81
CA GLN A 1042 42.34 -16.90 -15.06
C GLN A 1042 41.47 -18.16 -15.22
N ALA A 1043 42.07 -19.34 -15.01
CA ALA A 1043 41.37 -20.61 -15.19
C ALA A 1043 40.14 -20.74 -14.27
N PHE A 1044 40.24 -20.22 -13.05
CA PHE A 1044 39.14 -20.20 -12.10
C PHE A 1044 38.03 -19.20 -12.50
N LEU A 1045 38.37 -18.01 -13.02
CA LEU A 1045 37.36 -17.07 -13.51
C LEU A 1045 36.63 -17.59 -14.75
N GLU A 1046 37.34 -18.25 -15.65
CA GLU A 1046 36.74 -18.91 -16.83
C GLU A 1046 35.78 -20.02 -16.41
N GLU A 1047 36.18 -20.87 -15.46
CA GLU A 1047 35.31 -21.94 -14.94
C GLU A 1047 34.10 -21.37 -14.18
N ALA A 1048 34.27 -20.30 -13.39
CA ALA A 1048 33.18 -19.60 -12.73
C ALA A 1048 32.13 -19.07 -13.73
N TYR A 1049 32.59 -18.38 -14.78
CA TYR A 1049 31.72 -17.85 -15.84
C TYR A 1049 31.00 -18.98 -16.59
N LYS A 1050 31.70 -20.07 -16.91
CA LYS A 1050 31.13 -21.24 -17.59
C LYS A 1050 30.04 -21.91 -16.75
N LYS A 1051 30.25 -22.07 -15.44
CA LYS A 1051 29.24 -22.62 -14.51
C LYS A 1051 28.00 -21.73 -14.42
N ALA A 1052 28.20 -20.41 -14.31
CA ALA A 1052 27.10 -19.45 -14.31
C ALA A 1052 26.31 -19.47 -15.63
N LEU A 1053 26.99 -19.54 -16.77
CA LEU A 1053 26.37 -19.62 -18.09
C LEU A 1053 25.56 -20.91 -18.29
N ALA A 1054 26.08 -22.04 -17.83
CA ALA A 1054 25.37 -23.33 -17.89
C ALA A 1054 24.07 -23.30 -17.07
N ARG A 1055 24.05 -22.60 -15.93
CA ARG A 1055 22.84 -22.42 -15.10
C ARG A 1055 21.83 -21.47 -15.74
N TYR A 1056 22.27 -20.44 -16.45
CA TYR A 1056 21.40 -19.51 -17.17
C TYR A 1056 20.73 -20.16 -18.41
N GLY A 1057 21.44 -21.06 -19.10
CA GLY A 1057 20.93 -21.75 -20.29
C GLY A 1057 20.24 -23.09 -20.05
N GLY A 1058 20.40 -23.69 -18.85
CA GLY A 1058 19.76 -24.94 -18.43
C GLY A 1058 18.47 -24.69 -17.64
N LYS A 1059 17.71 -25.75 -17.34
CA LYS A 1059 16.47 -25.73 -16.52
C LYS A 1059 16.66 -25.25 -15.05
N GLY A 1060 17.71 -24.48 -14.74
CA GLY A 1060 18.08 -24.03 -13.41
C GLY A 1060 17.74 -22.56 -13.15
N VAL A 1061 17.61 -22.22 -11.87
CA VAL A 1061 17.24 -20.89 -11.34
C VAL A 1061 18.48 -19.96 -11.28
N GLY A 1062 19.23 -19.81 -12.38
CA GLY A 1062 20.32 -18.83 -12.47
C GLY A 1062 19.78 -17.45 -12.82
N SER A 1063 20.05 -16.43 -12.00
CA SER A 1063 19.56 -15.06 -12.29
C SER A 1063 20.42 -14.36 -13.34
N GLN A 1064 19.80 -13.51 -14.16
CA GLN A 1064 20.46 -12.64 -15.14
C GLN A 1064 21.55 -11.76 -14.49
N HIS A 1065 21.31 -11.28 -13.27
CA HIS A 1065 22.24 -10.50 -12.44
C HIS A 1065 23.51 -11.30 -12.10
N GLU A 1066 23.39 -12.56 -11.70
CA GLU A 1066 24.57 -13.40 -11.39
C GLU A 1066 25.46 -13.57 -12.62
N LEU A 1067 24.88 -13.92 -13.77
CA LEU A 1067 25.64 -14.08 -15.02
C LEU A 1067 26.35 -12.78 -15.42
N ALA A 1068 25.69 -11.63 -15.27
CA ALA A 1068 26.29 -10.32 -15.52
C ALA A 1068 27.52 -10.10 -14.61
N GLY A 1069 27.40 -10.42 -13.32
CA GLY A 1069 28.50 -10.32 -12.35
C GLY A 1069 29.71 -11.20 -12.67
N PHE A 1070 29.49 -12.45 -13.09
CA PHE A 1070 30.59 -13.35 -13.50
C PHE A 1070 31.26 -12.91 -14.81
N ALA A 1071 30.46 -12.48 -15.80
CA ALA A 1071 30.99 -11.93 -17.05
C ALA A 1071 31.82 -10.66 -16.79
N ASN A 1072 31.33 -9.77 -15.93
CA ASN A 1072 32.01 -8.55 -15.54
C ASN A 1072 33.36 -8.83 -14.84
N ALA A 1073 33.38 -9.80 -13.92
CA ALA A 1073 34.61 -10.18 -13.20
C ALA A 1073 35.70 -10.72 -14.15
N LEU A 1074 35.33 -11.60 -15.10
CA LEU A 1074 36.26 -12.12 -16.09
C LEU A 1074 36.74 -11.01 -17.06
N ALA A 1075 35.84 -10.12 -17.49
CA ALA A 1075 36.21 -8.97 -18.32
C ALA A 1075 37.22 -8.06 -17.61
N TRP A 1076 36.96 -7.71 -16.35
CA TRP A 1076 37.86 -6.88 -15.54
C TRP A 1076 39.25 -7.51 -15.41
N TYR A 1077 39.31 -8.82 -15.11
CA TYR A 1077 40.58 -9.53 -15.03
C TYR A 1077 41.37 -9.46 -16.34
N LEU A 1078 40.72 -9.79 -17.46
CA LEU A 1078 41.34 -9.81 -18.79
C LEU A 1078 41.83 -8.42 -19.22
N SER A 1079 41.21 -7.33 -18.76
CA SER A 1079 41.61 -5.97 -19.17
C SER A 1079 42.54 -5.24 -18.20
N ALA A 1080 42.38 -5.47 -16.89
CA ALA A 1080 42.94 -4.58 -15.85
C ALA A 1080 43.92 -5.28 -14.89
N GLN A 1081 43.83 -6.60 -14.73
CA GLN A 1081 44.65 -7.35 -13.77
C GLN A 1081 45.69 -8.23 -14.45
N LYS A 1082 45.41 -8.73 -15.65
CA LYS A 1082 46.38 -9.47 -16.46
C LYS A 1082 47.56 -8.56 -16.80
N LEU A 1083 48.78 -8.96 -16.40
CA LEU A 1083 50.00 -8.15 -16.51
C LEU A 1083 50.30 -7.67 -17.95
N GLN A 1084 49.90 -8.44 -18.96
CA GLN A 1084 50.02 -8.10 -20.39
C GLN A 1084 48.85 -8.74 -21.17
N PRO A 1085 47.71 -8.06 -21.29
CA PRO A 1085 46.58 -8.60 -22.03
C PRO A 1085 46.89 -8.59 -23.54
N SER A 1086 46.68 -9.73 -24.19
CA SER A 1086 46.77 -9.83 -25.64
C SER A 1086 45.58 -9.14 -26.31
N VAL A 1087 45.66 -8.91 -27.62
CA VAL A 1087 44.52 -8.36 -28.38
C VAL A 1087 43.28 -9.26 -28.23
N ALA A 1088 43.46 -10.58 -28.28
CA ALA A 1088 42.37 -11.53 -28.08
C ALA A 1088 41.76 -11.45 -26.67
N ASP A 1089 42.59 -11.23 -25.64
CA ASP A 1089 42.09 -11.02 -24.27
C ASP A 1089 41.22 -9.75 -24.18
N LEU A 1090 41.64 -8.66 -24.82
CA LEU A 1090 40.90 -7.39 -24.81
C LEU A 1090 39.61 -7.46 -25.65
N GLU A 1091 39.60 -8.22 -26.74
CA GLU A 1091 38.40 -8.47 -27.54
C GLU A 1091 37.38 -9.30 -26.75
N GLU A 1092 37.83 -10.34 -26.06
CA GLU A 1092 36.95 -11.16 -25.22
C GLU A 1092 36.47 -10.38 -23.99
N ALA A 1093 37.32 -9.57 -23.37
CA ALA A 1093 36.93 -8.66 -22.29
C ALA A 1093 35.82 -7.70 -22.73
N GLU A 1094 35.91 -7.15 -23.94
CA GLU A 1094 34.88 -6.23 -24.47
C GLU A 1094 33.57 -6.98 -24.71
N ARG A 1095 33.63 -8.19 -25.29
CA ARG A 1095 32.45 -9.04 -25.51
C ARG A 1095 31.74 -9.34 -24.18
N LEU A 1096 32.50 -9.69 -23.14
CA LEU A 1096 31.98 -10.02 -21.81
C LEU A 1096 31.42 -8.79 -21.08
N ALA A 1097 32.12 -7.65 -21.11
CA ALA A 1097 31.64 -6.41 -20.50
C ALA A 1097 30.36 -5.89 -21.16
N ARG A 1098 30.25 -5.98 -22.50
CA ARG A 1098 29.01 -5.65 -23.22
C ARG A 1098 27.88 -6.63 -22.95
N LEU A 1099 28.19 -7.92 -22.76
CA LEU A 1099 27.20 -8.90 -22.32
C LEU A 1099 26.68 -8.54 -20.93
N ALA A 1100 27.57 -8.20 -19.99
CA ALA A 1100 27.19 -7.77 -18.65
C ALA A 1100 26.29 -6.52 -18.68
N ASP A 1101 26.64 -5.48 -19.44
CA ASP A 1101 25.82 -4.26 -19.58
C ASP A 1101 24.45 -4.54 -20.24
N LYS A 1102 24.40 -5.49 -21.18
CA LYS A 1102 23.12 -5.92 -21.78
C LYS A 1102 22.25 -6.70 -20.80
N LEU A 1103 22.85 -7.54 -19.96
CA LEU A 1103 22.14 -8.31 -18.94
C LEU A 1103 21.74 -7.40 -17.77
N GLU A 1104 22.50 -6.37 -17.45
CA GLU A 1104 22.22 -5.47 -16.33
C GLU A 1104 22.57 -4.04 -16.69
N ALA A 1105 21.62 -3.39 -17.36
CA ALA A 1105 21.81 -2.03 -17.86
C ALA A 1105 21.86 -1.03 -16.70
N ASN A 1106 22.72 -0.02 -16.84
CA ASN A 1106 22.89 1.08 -15.89
C ASN A 1106 23.43 0.68 -14.51
N GLU A 1107 24.21 -0.40 -14.42
CA GLU A 1107 25.02 -0.71 -13.24
C GLU A 1107 26.38 0.01 -13.35
N PRO A 1108 26.76 0.92 -12.42
CA PRO A 1108 27.96 1.73 -12.54
C PRO A 1108 29.27 0.93 -12.60
N GLY A 1109 29.38 -0.17 -11.87
CA GLY A 1109 30.57 -1.03 -11.86
C GLY A 1109 30.78 -1.80 -13.16
N ILE A 1110 29.71 -2.23 -13.83
CA ILE A 1110 29.76 -2.85 -15.16
C ILE A 1110 30.20 -1.81 -16.21
N LEU A 1111 29.65 -0.59 -16.13
CA LEU A 1111 30.05 0.50 -17.01
C LEU A 1111 31.53 0.89 -16.80
N ASP A 1112 32.01 0.92 -15.55
CA ASP A 1112 33.42 1.15 -15.23
C ASP A 1112 34.32 0.07 -15.84
N THR A 1113 33.95 -1.22 -15.72
CA THR A 1113 34.69 -2.29 -16.40
C THR A 1113 34.71 -2.09 -17.91
N LEU A 1114 33.56 -1.82 -18.54
CA LEU A 1114 33.50 -1.58 -19.99
C LEU A 1114 34.37 -0.39 -20.41
N ALA A 1115 34.35 0.70 -19.65
CA ALA A 1115 35.21 1.86 -19.89
C ALA A 1115 36.70 1.50 -19.77
N MET A 1116 37.07 0.72 -18.75
CA MET A 1116 38.43 0.22 -18.59
C MET A 1116 38.88 -0.67 -19.76
N VAL A 1117 38.02 -1.59 -20.23
CA VAL A 1117 38.33 -2.42 -21.41
C VAL A 1117 38.60 -1.53 -22.63
N LEU A 1118 37.72 -0.56 -22.90
CA LEU A 1118 37.86 0.36 -24.03
C LEU A 1118 39.14 1.20 -23.91
N ALA A 1119 39.49 1.65 -22.70
CA ALA A 1119 40.73 2.38 -22.45
C ALA A 1119 41.97 1.52 -22.67
N SER A 1120 41.96 0.25 -22.24
CA SER A 1120 43.05 -0.71 -22.47
C SER A 1120 43.24 -1.03 -23.96
N GLN A 1121 42.19 -0.90 -24.76
CA GLN A 1121 42.26 -0.98 -26.23
C GLN A 1121 42.70 0.34 -26.91
N GLY A 1122 42.92 1.42 -26.15
CA GLY A 1122 43.27 2.74 -26.68
C GLY A 1122 42.06 3.56 -27.19
N LYS A 1123 40.83 3.08 -27.01
CA LYS A 1123 39.58 3.78 -27.38
C LYS A 1123 39.17 4.79 -26.30
N TYR A 1124 40.06 5.73 -25.96
CA TYR A 1124 39.89 6.64 -24.81
C TYR A 1124 38.63 7.52 -24.88
N ARG A 1125 38.16 7.89 -26.08
CA ARG A 1125 36.92 8.68 -26.22
C ARG A 1125 35.69 7.89 -25.79
N ASP A 1126 35.56 6.67 -26.29
CA ASP A 1126 34.45 5.77 -25.95
C ASP A 1126 34.49 5.42 -24.46
N ALA A 1127 35.68 5.17 -23.91
CA ALA A 1127 35.88 4.95 -22.47
C ALA A 1127 35.38 6.12 -21.62
N ILE A 1128 35.73 7.36 -21.98
CA ILE A 1128 35.28 8.56 -21.26
C ILE A 1128 33.76 8.71 -21.31
N ASP A 1129 33.13 8.45 -22.46
CA ASP A 1129 31.68 8.57 -22.59
C ASP A 1129 30.92 7.52 -21.77
N VAL A 1130 31.43 6.29 -21.70
CA VAL A 1130 30.90 5.22 -20.84
C VAL A 1130 31.07 5.57 -19.36
N GLU A 1131 32.25 6.03 -18.94
CA GLU A 1131 32.55 6.40 -17.55
C GLU A 1131 31.71 7.60 -17.07
N ARG A 1132 31.39 8.55 -17.97
CA ARG A 1132 30.46 9.65 -17.68
C ARG A 1132 29.05 9.15 -17.38
N ARG A 1133 28.59 8.09 -18.05
CA ARG A 1133 27.32 7.45 -17.73
C ARG A 1133 27.36 6.82 -16.35
N ALA A 1134 28.46 6.13 -15.98
CA ALA A 1134 28.65 5.59 -14.64
C ALA A 1134 28.58 6.68 -13.55
N ILE A 1135 29.24 7.83 -13.77
CA ILE A 1135 29.22 9.00 -12.88
C ILE A 1135 27.80 9.54 -12.61
N GLN A 1136 26.92 9.51 -13.62
CA GLN A 1136 25.54 9.99 -13.49
C GLN A 1136 24.69 9.09 -12.60
N LEU A 1137 25.09 7.83 -12.42
CA LEU A 1137 24.33 6.81 -11.72
C LEU A 1137 24.79 6.62 -10.25
N VAL A 1138 26.02 7.01 -9.90
CA VAL A 1138 26.53 6.92 -8.53
C VAL A 1138 26.06 8.06 -7.62
N SER A 1139 25.60 7.67 -6.42
CA SER A 1139 25.19 8.59 -5.34
C SER A 1139 26.36 9.00 -4.44
N SER A 1140 27.41 8.17 -4.36
CA SER A 1140 28.59 8.41 -3.51
C SER A 1140 29.57 9.41 -4.12
N ASN A 1141 29.98 10.41 -3.32
CA ASN A 1141 31.00 11.37 -3.73
C ASN A 1141 32.40 10.73 -3.89
N SER A 1142 32.71 9.65 -3.15
CA SER A 1142 34.01 8.97 -3.26
C SER A 1142 34.13 8.21 -4.57
N GLU A 1143 33.09 7.47 -4.96
CA GLU A 1143 33.03 6.75 -6.23
C GLU A 1143 33.05 7.70 -7.41
N ARG A 1144 32.25 8.78 -7.35
CA ARG A 1144 32.26 9.82 -8.38
C ARG A 1144 33.66 10.41 -8.58
N SER A 1145 34.40 10.62 -7.49
CA SER A 1145 35.78 11.12 -7.56
C SER A 1145 36.73 10.09 -8.18
N ALA A 1146 36.56 8.80 -7.86
CA ALA A 1146 37.37 7.73 -8.45
C ALA A 1146 37.17 7.63 -9.97
N TYR A 1147 35.92 7.65 -10.44
CA TYR A 1147 35.59 7.64 -11.87
C TYR A 1147 36.08 8.92 -12.57
N GLN A 1148 35.94 10.09 -11.94
CA GLN A 1148 36.46 11.34 -12.49
C GLN A 1148 37.99 11.31 -12.66
N ASN A 1149 38.72 10.72 -11.72
CA ASN A 1149 40.18 10.58 -11.82
C ASN A 1149 40.60 9.70 -13.02
N LYS A 1150 39.81 8.68 -13.38
CA LYS A 1150 40.05 7.86 -14.58
C LYS A 1150 39.83 8.69 -15.85
N ILE A 1151 38.73 9.43 -15.93
CA ILE A 1151 38.44 10.37 -17.03
C ILE A 1151 39.59 11.37 -17.22
N ASP A 1152 40.06 11.97 -16.12
CA ASP A 1152 41.15 12.95 -16.16
C ASP A 1152 42.47 12.33 -16.63
N THR A 1153 42.69 11.05 -16.30
CA THR A 1153 43.85 10.28 -16.77
C THR A 1153 43.74 9.98 -18.26
N TRP A 1154 42.59 9.50 -18.75
CA TRP A 1154 42.39 9.19 -20.16
C TRP A 1154 42.36 10.42 -21.06
N ASN A 1155 41.86 11.56 -20.56
CA ASN A 1155 41.91 12.84 -21.26
C ASN A 1155 43.34 13.27 -21.61
N LYS A 1156 44.32 12.98 -20.75
CA LYS A 1156 45.74 13.27 -21.01
C LYS A 1156 46.32 12.42 -22.14
N ASN A 1157 45.72 11.28 -22.42
CA ASN A 1157 46.15 10.33 -23.45
C ASN A 1157 45.39 10.51 -24.79
N LEU A 1158 44.44 11.46 -24.87
CA LEU A 1158 43.81 11.80 -26.13
C LEU A 1158 44.83 12.49 -27.06
N PRO A 1159 44.86 12.12 -28.36
CA PRO A 1159 45.69 12.84 -29.32
C PRO A 1159 45.30 14.32 -29.36
N PRO A 1160 46.27 15.26 -29.44
CA PRO A 1160 45.98 16.68 -29.57
C PRO A 1160 45.13 16.92 -30.82
N LYS A 1161 44.11 17.78 -30.68
CA LYS A 1161 43.19 18.13 -31.78
C LYS A 1161 43.89 18.85 -32.92
#